data_AF-A0A252DYX6-F1
#
_entry.id   AF-A0A252DYX6-F1
#
_cell.length_a   1.000
_cell.length_b   1.000
_cell.length_c   1.000
_cell.angle_alpha   90.00
_cell.angle_beta   90.00
_cell.angle_gamma   90.00
#
_symmetry.space_group_name_H-M   'P 1'
#
loop_
_entity.id
_entity.type
_entity.pdbx_description
1 polymer ?
#
loop_
_entity_poly.entity_id
_entity_poly.type
_entity_poly.pdbx_seq_one_letter_code
_entity_poly.pdbx_strand_id
1 'polypeptide(L)'
;MYLKTVFIRFYKSFNDDFLRKQDNRVKPKPWELIGTVFYPYIEVSIEPKITTIVGANESGKSHLLSAIEKAISGKDIERSDFCRYSPFFTVKQNELKYPDFGSEWAGLSKTEQDSLREIITGIHRNANLERFFIFRNNVNNLTIYLPEQGNYTPYPINEKQGIELHKLLPRTFRIESSIALPSSVPIKKLVQLGQENYVGGRKFELLDREQRSKIVDALDVFSDNPELITKVRLLWGENREEIDSEAVKSIKSIISELDEVSYSEKEKKIREKRFNLAYKLICKIAQVDINALLDLAKAIKNEMQGYANGIIEDINRKLATNLNFPNYWVQDRNFCLKVMARDYDLVFTISDRTGTEYSFDERSQGLQYFLSYYIEYRSHEPHPNKTEILLMDEPDAYLSSQAQQDLLRVFDLFANPQPGSHITHPIQVVYVTHSPFLIDKNHSERIRVLQKGNEDEGTRVVKDFAINRYEPLRSSIGPHIGETVFIGNCNLMVEGIGDQILIAGAATYLRANGVSNLETLDLNQITIVDSGGATQIPYMVYLACGRHVDEIAAIVLLDSDQSGNDAKKQLLGKGGQHKRPLLKEKFILQLADLKEQFCLVADNVTAQIEIEDIIPLPICIQATKLYLQEFLQVEETELLFLNEDLISSNIADQTVLDAIEQTLKDFPEKNLKISKAGFARNVIRVVNEWSRKRNLLNGREIDALQFFEQNFKILFKKLNIMQRSAQQKLTRERLSQKIERLKKGFIARHPISAKREDGVILFDDIEGILESNIENESIKEIEAVKNEIQNLRRDYKLDIDMNKMIDDYTGFQMGLQRIKYAGLLASQEETSDEAHIDKSASSEELPDETQIDKFVVDEQPQVVSEPVPTTSEVETTEVSDNSANSNKTRKPRRRQEKRA
;
A
#
# COMPACT_ATOMS: atom_id res chain seq x y z
N MET A 1 -20.77 -17.02 -3.20
CA MET A 1 -19.65 -17.96 -3.48
C MET A 1 -18.34 -17.21 -3.77
N TYR A 2 -17.18 -17.88 -3.70
CA TYR A 2 -15.87 -17.33 -4.12
C TYR A 2 -15.01 -18.37 -4.86
N LEU A 3 -14.06 -17.91 -5.69
CA LEU A 3 -13.10 -18.78 -6.38
C LEU A 3 -12.04 -19.23 -5.37
N LYS A 4 -11.90 -20.53 -5.19
CA LYS A 4 -10.97 -21.11 -4.21
C LYS A 4 -9.69 -21.64 -4.85
N THR A 5 -9.80 -22.25 -6.03
CA THR A 5 -8.64 -22.78 -6.76
C THR A 5 -8.88 -22.61 -8.25
N VAL A 6 -7.87 -22.19 -9.01
CA VAL A 6 -7.87 -22.28 -10.47
C VAL A 6 -6.92 -23.39 -10.91
N PHE A 7 -7.37 -24.19 -11.86
CA PHE A 7 -6.63 -25.30 -12.45
C PHE A 7 -6.29 -24.93 -13.89
N ILE A 8 -5.01 -24.97 -14.25
CA ILE A 8 -4.56 -24.58 -15.59
C ILE A 8 -3.71 -25.70 -16.16
N ARG A 9 -3.98 -26.06 -17.42
CA ARG A 9 -3.16 -27.02 -18.16
C ARG A 9 -3.12 -26.67 -19.64
N PHE A 10 -1.94 -26.79 -20.25
CA PHE A 10 -1.68 -26.52 -21.67
C PHE A 10 -2.11 -25.12 -22.14
N TYR A 11 -1.87 -24.10 -21.33
CA TYR A 11 -2.22 -22.70 -21.61
C TYR A 11 -1.01 -21.78 -21.58
N LYS A 12 -0.62 -21.23 -22.73
CA LYS A 12 0.51 -20.30 -22.89
C LYS A 12 1.78 -20.81 -22.19
N SER A 13 2.15 -20.24 -21.05
CA SER A 13 3.30 -20.65 -20.25
C SER A 13 3.04 -21.84 -19.31
N PHE A 14 1.78 -22.19 -19.04
CA PHE A 14 1.38 -23.31 -18.18
C PHE A 14 1.30 -24.61 -18.99
N ASN A 15 2.08 -25.62 -18.61
CA ASN A 15 2.02 -26.96 -19.21
C ASN A 15 1.22 -27.91 -18.29
N ASP A 16 1.82 -28.96 -17.74
CA ASP A 16 1.32 -29.81 -16.67
C ASP A 16 2.22 -29.71 -15.43
N ASP A 17 1.71 -30.06 -14.24
CA ASP A 17 2.52 -30.05 -13.01
C ASP A 17 3.51 -31.22 -13.03
N PHE A 18 4.69 -31.00 -13.61
CA PHE A 18 5.73 -32.01 -13.76
C PHE A 18 6.15 -32.65 -12.42
N LEU A 19 6.21 -31.88 -11.33
CA LEU A 19 6.60 -32.42 -10.03
C LEU A 19 5.55 -33.41 -9.51
N ARG A 20 4.26 -33.06 -9.62
CA ARG A 20 3.18 -34.00 -9.29
C ARG A 20 3.18 -35.21 -10.21
N LYS A 21 3.51 -35.02 -11.48
CA LYS A 21 3.57 -36.10 -12.48
C LYS A 21 4.66 -37.13 -12.17
N GLN A 22 5.78 -36.69 -11.59
CA GLN A 22 6.91 -37.56 -11.22
C GLN A 22 6.84 -38.08 -9.77
N ASP A 23 5.93 -37.57 -8.93
CA ASP A 23 5.76 -38.04 -7.55
C ASP A 23 4.84 -39.28 -7.48
N ASN A 24 5.45 -40.45 -7.27
CA ASN A 24 4.76 -41.74 -7.16
C ASN A 24 3.76 -41.83 -5.99
N ARG A 25 3.79 -40.90 -5.03
CA ARG A 25 2.85 -40.87 -3.89
C ARG A 25 1.53 -40.19 -4.26
N VAL A 26 1.49 -39.45 -5.37
CA VAL A 26 0.31 -38.69 -5.80
C VAL A 26 -0.67 -39.59 -6.53
N LYS A 27 -1.91 -39.65 -6.06
CA LYS A 27 -3.01 -40.33 -6.75
C LYS A 27 -3.68 -39.39 -7.76
N PRO A 28 -3.79 -39.76 -9.05
CA PRO A 28 -4.48 -38.94 -10.04
C PRO A 28 -5.96 -38.71 -9.69
N LYS A 29 -6.44 -37.48 -9.87
CA LYS A 29 -7.87 -37.16 -9.81
C LYS A 29 -8.55 -37.48 -11.16
N PRO A 30 -9.86 -37.73 -11.20
CA PRO A 30 -10.55 -38.16 -12.42
C PRO A 30 -10.35 -37.25 -13.64
N TRP A 31 -10.29 -35.94 -13.43
CA TRP A 31 -10.08 -34.94 -14.49
C TRP A 31 -8.63 -34.81 -14.96
N GLU A 32 -7.67 -35.39 -14.25
CA GLU A 32 -6.23 -35.29 -14.57
C GLU A 32 -5.75 -36.35 -15.56
N LEU A 33 -6.62 -37.31 -15.90
CA LEU A 33 -6.31 -38.40 -16.81
C LEU A 33 -6.74 -38.04 -18.24
N ILE A 34 -5.80 -38.17 -19.18
CA ILE A 34 -6.08 -38.11 -20.62
C ILE A 34 -5.87 -39.52 -21.17
N GLY A 35 -6.97 -40.22 -21.46
CA GLY A 35 -6.92 -41.66 -21.68
C GLY A 35 -6.50 -42.38 -20.41
N THR A 36 -5.34 -43.03 -20.41
CA THR A 36 -4.76 -43.71 -19.24
C THR A 36 -3.55 -42.99 -18.65
N VAL A 37 -3.15 -41.84 -19.22
CA VAL A 37 -1.92 -41.13 -18.85
C VAL A 37 -2.24 -39.95 -17.94
N PHE A 38 -1.41 -39.77 -16.92
CA PHE A 38 -1.56 -38.72 -15.91
C PHE A 38 -0.91 -37.41 -16.35
N TYR A 39 -1.73 -36.36 -16.48
CA TYR A 39 -1.32 -35.00 -16.78
C TYR A 39 -1.93 -34.05 -15.73
N PRO A 40 -1.29 -33.88 -14.56
CA PRO A 40 -1.84 -33.06 -13.49
C PRO A 40 -1.96 -31.58 -13.89
N TYR A 41 -3.01 -30.92 -13.41
CA TYR A 41 -3.15 -29.48 -13.57
C TYR A 41 -2.19 -28.76 -12.62
N ILE A 42 -1.74 -27.58 -13.04
CA ILE A 42 -1.12 -26.62 -12.15
C ILE A 42 -2.24 -26.00 -11.31
N GLU A 43 -2.21 -26.25 -10.00
CA GLU A 43 -3.24 -25.80 -9.05
C GLU A 43 -2.77 -24.50 -8.38
N VAL A 44 -3.51 -23.41 -8.58
CA VAL A 44 -3.25 -22.12 -7.90
C VAL A 44 -4.40 -21.84 -6.94
N SER A 45 -4.13 -21.90 -5.63
CA SER A 45 -5.12 -21.54 -4.61
C SER A 45 -5.30 -20.02 -4.53
N ILE A 46 -6.55 -19.59 -4.38
CA ILE A 46 -6.97 -18.19 -4.31
C ILE A 46 -7.67 -17.98 -2.96
N GLU A 47 -7.22 -16.97 -2.22
CA GLU A 47 -7.82 -16.58 -0.94
C GLU A 47 -9.20 -15.95 -1.15
N PRO A 48 -10.15 -16.11 -0.22
CA PRO A 48 -11.51 -15.59 -0.34
C PRO A 48 -11.59 -14.06 -0.41
N LYS A 49 -10.52 -13.36 0.02
CA LYS A 49 -10.43 -11.90 0.05
C LYS A 49 -9.42 -11.39 -0.97
N ILE A 50 -8.13 -11.37 -0.61
CA ILE A 50 -7.06 -10.80 -1.45
C ILE A 50 -6.01 -11.88 -1.70
N THR A 51 -5.61 -12.05 -2.96
CA THR A 51 -4.50 -12.91 -3.37
C THR A 51 -3.48 -12.11 -4.17
N THR A 52 -2.23 -12.16 -3.74
CA THR A 52 -1.09 -11.49 -4.38
C THR A 52 -0.26 -12.53 -5.10
N ILE A 53 -0.09 -12.40 -6.41
CA ILE A 53 0.73 -13.30 -7.21
C ILE A 53 2.03 -12.60 -7.60
N VAL A 54 3.15 -13.25 -7.31
CA VAL A 54 4.50 -12.69 -7.49
C VAL A 54 5.39 -13.67 -8.22
N GLY A 55 6.44 -13.18 -8.85
CA GLY A 55 7.43 -14.02 -9.54
C GLY A 55 8.21 -13.24 -10.59
N ALA A 56 9.33 -13.82 -11.03
CA ALA A 56 10.24 -13.21 -12.00
C ALA A 56 9.55 -12.83 -13.33
N ASN A 57 10.22 -12.03 -14.16
CA ASN A 57 9.73 -11.70 -15.49
C ASN A 57 9.47 -13.00 -16.26
N GLU A 58 8.40 -13.03 -17.05
CA GLU A 58 7.98 -14.21 -17.82
C GLU A 58 7.55 -15.44 -17.00
N SER A 59 7.36 -15.32 -15.68
CA SER A 59 6.90 -16.45 -14.85
C SER A 59 5.46 -16.91 -15.14
N GLY A 60 4.70 -16.19 -15.96
CA GLY A 60 3.31 -16.53 -16.31
C GLY A 60 2.23 -15.79 -15.52
N LYS A 61 2.59 -14.72 -14.80
CA LYS A 61 1.67 -13.89 -14.00
C LYS A 61 0.46 -13.34 -14.78
N SER A 62 0.69 -12.57 -15.83
CA SER A 62 -0.41 -12.02 -16.66
C SER A 62 -1.20 -13.13 -17.36
N HIS A 63 -0.54 -14.25 -17.70
CA HIS A 63 -1.23 -15.44 -18.20
C HIS A 63 -2.19 -16.03 -17.16
N LEU A 64 -1.83 -16.08 -15.87
CA LEU A 64 -2.71 -16.57 -14.80
C LEU A 64 -3.99 -15.73 -14.70
N LEU A 65 -3.92 -14.39 -14.74
CA LEU A 65 -5.12 -13.55 -14.70
C LEU A 65 -6.05 -13.83 -15.90
N SER A 66 -5.48 -13.92 -17.09
CA SER A 66 -6.24 -14.27 -18.29
C SER A 66 -6.81 -15.69 -18.23
N ALA A 67 -6.11 -16.63 -17.60
CA ALA A 67 -6.61 -17.98 -17.37
C ALA A 67 -7.80 -18.00 -16.39
N ILE A 68 -7.78 -17.17 -15.34
CA ILE A 68 -8.91 -16.99 -14.42
C ILE A 68 -10.14 -16.47 -15.18
N GLU A 69 -9.98 -15.42 -16.00
CA GLU A 69 -11.08 -14.87 -16.81
C GLU A 69 -11.67 -15.93 -17.75
N LYS A 70 -10.82 -16.71 -18.43
CA LYS A 70 -11.24 -17.78 -19.35
C LYS A 70 -11.87 -18.97 -18.63
N ALA A 71 -11.35 -19.35 -17.46
CA ALA A 71 -11.90 -20.43 -16.66
C ALA A 71 -13.32 -20.10 -16.16
N ILE A 72 -13.58 -18.84 -15.79
CA ILE A 72 -14.88 -18.38 -15.30
C ILE A 72 -15.85 -18.13 -16.45
N SER A 73 -15.45 -17.36 -17.46
CA SER A 73 -16.33 -16.95 -18.55
C SER A 73 -16.57 -18.07 -19.58
N GLY A 74 -15.59 -18.94 -19.79
CA GLY A 74 -15.58 -19.91 -20.89
C GLY A 74 -15.51 -19.28 -22.29
N LYS A 75 -15.19 -17.99 -22.40
CA LYS A 75 -15.14 -17.23 -23.65
C LYS A 75 -13.70 -16.88 -24.03
N ASP A 76 -13.50 -16.45 -25.27
CA ASP A 76 -12.21 -15.97 -25.80
C ASP A 76 -11.06 -16.98 -25.65
N ILE A 77 -11.38 -18.28 -25.74
CA ILE A 77 -10.41 -19.37 -25.72
C ILE A 77 -10.03 -19.72 -27.15
N GLU A 78 -8.80 -19.42 -27.54
CA GLU A 78 -8.30 -19.64 -28.89
C GLU A 78 -7.31 -20.81 -28.95
N ARG A 79 -7.11 -21.37 -30.16
CA ARG A 79 -6.02 -22.34 -30.38
C ARG A 79 -4.63 -21.71 -30.24
N SER A 80 -4.52 -20.40 -30.49
CA SER A 80 -3.30 -19.61 -30.32
C SER A 80 -2.81 -19.58 -28.87
N ASP A 81 -3.71 -19.82 -27.91
CA ASP A 81 -3.41 -19.88 -26.48
C ASP A 81 -2.81 -21.22 -26.03
N PHE A 82 -2.78 -22.25 -26.88
CA PHE A 82 -2.28 -23.57 -26.49
C PHE A 82 -0.79 -23.53 -26.14
N CYS A 83 -0.41 -24.20 -25.06
CA CYS A 83 0.98 -24.22 -24.61
C CYS A 83 1.89 -24.87 -25.66
N ARG A 84 2.91 -24.13 -26.09
CA ARG A 84 3.87 -24.58 -27.11
C ARG A 84 4.81 -25.68 -26.60
N TYR A 85 4.97 -25.79 -25.29
CA TYR A 85 5.78 -26.81 -24.63
C TYR A 85 5.02 -28.15 -24.45
N SER A 86 3.70 -28.14 -24.69
CA SER A 86 2.89 -29.34 -24.53
C SER A 86 3.24 -30.39 -25.59
N PRO A 87 3.31 -31.68 -25.23
CA PRO A 87 3.47 -32.77 -26.21
C PRO A 87 2.30 -32.87 -27.19
N PHE A 88 1.18 -32.20 -26.92
CA PHE A 88 0.00 -32.14 -27.78
C PHE A 88 0.03 -30.96 -28.77
N PHE A 89 1.05 -30.10 -28.73
CA PHE A 89 1.20 -29.02 -29.70
C PHE A 89 1.59 -29.60 -31.07
N THR A 90 0.73 -29.44 -32.06
CA THR A 90 0.88 -30.08 -33.38
C THR A 90 0.33 -29.20 -34.49
N VAL A 91 0.91 -29.32 -35.69
CA VAL A 91 0.41 -28.72 -36.94
C VAL A 91 -0.35 -29.72 -37.80
N LYS A 92 -0.51 -30.97 -37.32
CA LYS A 92 -1.28 -31.99 -38.03
C LYS A 92 -2.74 -31.57 -38.14
N GLN A 93 -3.33 -31.87 -39.29
CA GLN A 93 -4.67 -31.43 -39.65
C GLN A 93 -5.70 -31.87 -38.60
N ASN A 94 -6.42 -30.89 -38.04
CA ASN A 94 -7.48 -31.10 -37.05
C ASN A 94 -7.07 -31.77 -35.73
N GLU A 95 -5.77 -31.84 -35.40
CA GLU A 95 -5.30 -32.46 -34.16
C GLU A 95 -5.01 -31.44 -33.04
N LEU A 96 -4.75 -30.16 -33.36
CA LEU A 96 -4.48 -29.14 -32.34
C LEU A 96 -5.72 -28.88 -31.49
N LYS A 97 -5.58 -29.14 -30.19
CA LYS A 97 -6.62 -28.94 -29.17
C LYS A 97 -6.63 -27.50 -28.66
N TYR A 98 -7.64 -27.19 -27.85
CA TYR A 98 -7.69 -25.98 -27.05
C TYR A 98 -7.15 -26.21 -25.63
N PRO A 99 -6.70 -25.14 -24.94
CA PRO A 99 -6.25 -25.24 -23.56
C PRO A 99 -7.32 -25.78 -22.61
N ASP A 100 -6.88 -26.39 -21.51
CA ASP A 100 -7.77 -26.92 -20.49
C ASP A 100 -7.78 -26.00 -19.25
N PHE A 101 -8.97 -25.74 -18.73
CA PHE A 101 -9.18 -24.90 -17.55
C PHE A 101 -10.06 -25.60 -16.54
N GLY A 102 -9.83 -25.34 -15.26
CA GLY A 102 -10.76 -25.71 -14.20
C GLY A 102 -10.84 -24.68 -13.09
N SER A 103 -11.88 -24.75 -12.29
CA SER A 103 -12.10 -23.89 -11.13
C SER A 103 -12.78 -24.67 -9.99
N GLU A 104 -12.30 -24.47 -8.76
CA GLU A 104 -12.96 -24.88 -7.52
C GLU A 104 -13.66 -23.67 -6.92
N TRP A 105 -14.93 -23.84 -6.55
CA TRP A 105 -15.76 -22.82 -5.93
C TRP A 105 -16.19 -23.26 -4.54
N ALA A 106 -16.24 -22.33 -3.60
CA ALA A 106 -16.66 -22.58 -2.23
C ALA A 106 -17.51 -21.43 -1.66
N GLY A 107 -18.07 -21.63 -0.47
CA GLY A 107 -18.85 -20.60 0.24
C GLY A 107 -20.15 -20.23 -0.49
N LEU A 108 -20.87 -21.22 -1.02
CA LEU A 108 -22.14 -21.01 -1.71
C LEU A 108 -23.24 -20.66 -0.71
N SER A 109 -24.02 -19.63 -1.01
CA SER A 109 -25.26 -19.31 -0.28
C SER A 109 -26.33 -20.39 -0.52
N LYS A 110 -27.39 -20.41 0.30
CA LYS A 110 -28.50 -21.36 0.10
C LYS A 110 -29.15 -21.20 -1.28
N THR A 111 -29.35 -19.95 -1.73
CA THR A 111 -29.94 -19.66 -3.04
C THR A 111 -29.02 -20.09 -4.20
N GLU A 112 -27.71 -19.93 -4.04
CA GLU A 112 -26.72 -20.40 -5.02
C GLU A 112 -26.69 -21.94 -5.09
N GLN A 113 -26.79 -22.62 -3.94
CA GLN A 113 -26.88 -24.09 -3.89
C GLN A 113 -28.15 -24.60 -4.57
N ASP A 114 -29.29 -23.95 -4.34
CA ASP A 114 -30.56 -24.33 -4.98
C ASP A 114 -30.52 -24.12 -6.50
N SER A 115 -29.96 -22.99 -6.94
CA SER A 115 -29.74 -22.73 -8.38
C SER A 115 -28.83 -23.79 -9.01
N LEU A 116 -27.77 -24.23 -8.31
CA LEU A 116 -26.88 -25.28 -8.80
C LEU A 116 -27.60 -26.64 -8.92
N ARG A 117 -28.52 -26.97 -7.99
CA ARG A 117 -29.36 -28.17 -8.06
C ARG A 117 -30.32 -28.14 -9.24
N GLU A 118 -30.84 -26.96 -9.60
CA GLU A 118 -31.70 -26.80 -10.77
C GLU A 118 -30.94 -27.00 -12.08
N ILE A 119 -29.69 -26.52 -12.14
CA ILE A 119 -28.83 -26.67 -13.33
C ILE A 119 -28.42 -28.13 -13.52
N ILE A 120 -28.02 -28.82 -12.44
CA ILE A 120 -27.49 -30.18 -12.51
C ILE A 120 -28.59 -31.18 -12.14
N THR A 121 -29.23 -31.75 -13.16
CA THR A 121 -30.25 -32.79 -12.99
C THR A 121 -29.63 -34.08 -12.43
N GLY A 122 -30.15 -34.58 -11.31
CA GLY A 122 -29.74 -35.87 -10.72
C GLY A 122 -28.97 -35.78 -9.40
N ILE A 123 -28.69 -34.58 -8.89
CA ILE A 123 -28.09 -34.42 -7.55
C ILE A 123 -29.08 -34.90 -6.48
N HIS A 124 -28.61 -35.74 -5.56
CA HIS A 124 -29.40 -36.14 -4.38
C HIS A 124 -29.74 -34.91 -3.52
N ARG A 125 -30.99 -34.81 -3.03
CA ARG A 125 -31.43 -33.66 -2.20
C ARG A 125 -30.55 -33.40 -0.97
N ASN A 126 -29.88 -34.43 -0.45
CA ASN A 126 -28.99 -34.35 0.72
C ASN A 126 -27.49 -34.26 0.36
N ALA A 127 -27.13 -34.10 -0.92
CA ALA A 127 -25.73 -33.94 -1.31
C ALA A 127 -25.16 -32.64 -0.73
N ASN A 128 -23.96 -32.73 -0.14
CA ASN A 128 -23.27 -31.57 0.40
C ASN A 128 -22.70 -30.73 -0.75
N LEU A 129 -23.20 -29.50 -0.92
CA LEU A 129 -22.80 -28.54 -1.95
C LEU A 129 -21.94 -27.39 -1.40
N GLU A 130 -21.17 -27.64 -0.35
CA GLU A 130 -20.21 -26.67 0.20
C GLU A 130 -19.17 -26.21 -0.83
N ARG A 131 -18.79 -27.09 -1.75
CA ARG A 131 -17.87 -26.81 -2.85
C ARG A 131 -18.18 -27.65 -4.09
N PHE A 132 -17.83 -27.14 -5.25
CA PHE A 132 -17.93 -27.85 -6.52
C PHE A 132 -16.77 -27.46 -7.45
N PHE A 133 -16.51 -28.30 -8.44
CA PHE A 133 -15.42 -28.11 -9.39
C PHE A 133 -15.99 -28.03 -10.80
N ILE A 134 -15.49 -27.12 -11.62
CA ILE A 134 -15.80 -27.03 -13.04
C ILE A 134 -14.52 -27.36 -13.80
N PHE A 135 -14.60 -28.24 -14.80
CA PHE A 135 -13.53 -28.47 -15.76
C PHE A 135 -14.04 -28.29 -17.18
N ARG A 136 -13.30 -27.48 -17.95
CA ARG A 136 -13.50 -27.25 -19.38
C ARG A 136 -12.32 -27.83 -20.13
N ASN A 137 -12.56 -28.93 -20.83
CA ASN A 137 -11.56 -29.60 -21.65
C ASN A 137 -11.85 -29.35 -23.12
N ASN A 138 -10.84 -28.92 -23.89
CA ASN A 138 -10.95 -28.65 -25.32
C ASN A 138 -12.13 -27.73 -25.71
N VAL A 139 -12.41 -26.69 -24.89
CA VAL A 139 -13.51 -25.69 -25.00
C VAL A 139 -14.95 -26.22 -24.86
N ASN A 140 -15.28 -27.31 -25.55
CA ASN A 140 -16.66 -27.80 -25.70
C ASN A 140 -17.08 -28.81 -24.63
N ASN A 141 -16.13 -29.43 -23.92
CA ASN A 141 -16.44 -30.41 -22.89
C ASN A 141 -16.43 -29.75 -21.52
N LEU A 142 -17.62 -29.44 -20.99
CA LEU A 142 -17.82 -28.87 -19.67
C LEU A 142 -18.35 -29.94 -18.71
N THR A 143 -17.62 -30.19 -17.62
CA THR A 143 -18.02 -31.16 -16.60
C THR A 143 -17.93 -30.54 -15.22
N ILE A 144 -18.96 -30.74 -14.41
CA ILE A 144 -18.95 -30.40 -12.99
C ILE A 144 -18.61 -31.63 -12.17
N TYR A 145 -17.77 -31.50 -11.15
CA TYR A 145 -17.52 -32.55 -10.18
C TYR A 145 -17.98 -32.12 -8.80
N LEU A 146 -18.68 -33.02 -8.11
CA LEU A 146 -19.09 -32.84 -6.71
C LEU A 146 -18.33 -33.81 -5.80
N PRO A 147 -17.83 -33.36 -4.64
CA PRO A 147 -17.20 -34.24 -3.67
C PRO A 147 -18.26 -35.04 -2.89
N GLU A 148 -18.28 -36.36 -3.05
CA GLU A 148 -19.22 -37.27 -2.38
C GLU A 148 -18.43 -38.41 -1.70
N GLN A 149 -18.52 -38.51 -0.37
CA GLN A 149 -17.89 -39.59 0.43
C GLN A 149 -16.38 -39.82 0.15
N GLY A 150 -15.63 -38.76 -0.13
CA GLY A 150 -14.20 -38.83 -0.43
C GLY A 150 -13.84 -39.11 -1.89
N ASN A 151 -14.84 -39.30 -2.76
CA ASN A 151 -14.70 -39.40 -4.22
C ASN A 151 -15.28 -38.18 -4.94
N TYR A 152 -15.08 -38.11 -6.25
CA TYR A 152 -15.60 -37.04 -7.12
C TYR A 152 -16.56 -37.60 -8.16
N THR A 153 -17.82 -37.19 -8.11
CA THR A 153 -18.87 -37.62 -9.03
C THR A 153 -18.96 -36.65 -10.22
N PRO A 154 -18.79 -37.10 -11.48
CA PRO A 154 -18.86 -36.24 -12.67
C PRO A 154 -20.30 -36.00 -13.16
N TYR A 155 -20.59 -34.76 -13.55
CA TYR A 155 -21.84 -34.32 -14.14
C TYR A 155 -21.55 -33.53 -15.43
N PRO A 156 -21.67 -34.14 -16.61
CA PRO A 156 -21.50 -33.45 -17.89
C PRO A 156 -22.56 -32.36 -18.10
N ILE A 157 -22.15 -31.20 -18.58
CA ILE A 157 -23.00 -30.01 -18.73
C ILE A 157 -23.19 -29.69 -20.21
N ASN A 158 -24.44 -29.64 -20.66
CA ASN A 158 -24.78 -29.24 -22.02
C ASN A 158 -24.74 -27.70 -22.20
N GLU A 159 -24.84 -27.21 -23.43
CA GLU A 159 -24.75 -25.77 -23.72
C GLU A 159 -25.78 -24.92 -22.98
N LYS A 160 -27.03 -25.39 -22.87
CA LYS A 160 -28.11 -24.66 -22.17
C LYS A 160 -27.81 -24.55 -20.67
N GLN A 161 -27.42 -25.65 -20.05
CA GLN A 161 -27.00 -25.67 -18.65
C GLN A 161 -25.75 -24.81 -18.42
N GLY A 162 -24.83 -24.78 -19.39
CA GLY A 162 -23.62 -23.94 -19.34
C GLY A 162 -23.94 -22.44 -19.32
N ILE A 163 -24.97 -22.00 -20.05
CA ILE A 163 -25.44 -20.61 -20.01
C ILE A 163 -25.99 -20.24 -18.63
N GLU A 164 -26.82 -21.10 -18.03
CA GLU A 164 -27.35 -20.88 -16.68
C GLU A 164 -26.24 -20.93 -15.62
N LEU A 165 -25.27 -21.84 -15.76
CA LEU A 165 -24.09 -21.89 -14.90
C LEU A 165 -23.29 -20.58 -14.96
N HIS A 166 -23.06 -20.02 -16.15
CA HIS A 166 -22.39 -18.72 -16.30
C HIS A 166 -23.17 -17.57 -15.64
N LYS A 167 -24.51 -17.64 -15.59
CA LYS A 167 -25.31 -16.66 -14.85
C LYS A 167 -25.10 -16.77 -13.34
N LEU A 168 -24.88 -17.98 -12.82
CA LEU A 168 -24.61 -18.24 -11.42
C LEU A 168 -23.18 -17.81 -11.00
N LEU A 169 -22.19 -17.96 -11.88
CA LEU A 169 -20.78 -17.69 -11.55
C LEU A 169 -20.48 -16.21 -11.31
N PRO A 170 -19.47 -15.91 -10.46
CA PRO A 170 -19.02 -14.54 -10.18
C PRO A 170 -18.55 -13.81 -11.43
N ARG A 171 -18.70 -12.49 -11.44
CA ARG A 171 -18.26 -11.62 -12.54
C ARG A 171 -16.83 -11.16 -12.32
N THR A 172 -15.98 -11.26 -13.34
CA THR A 172 -14.65 -10.64 -13.33
C THR A 172 -14.68 -9.22 -13.88
N PHE A 173 -13.86 -8.32 -13.34
CA PHE A 173 -13.62 -6.99 -13.89
C PHE A 173 -12.18 -6.51 -13.62
N ARG A 174 -11.76 -5.47 -14.34
CA ARG A 174 -10.44 -4.82 -14.20
C ARG A 174 -10.60 -3.33 -14.03
N ILE A 175 -9.65 -2.69 -13.34
CA ILE A 175 -9.53 -1.23 -13.28
C ILE A 175 -8.49 -0.77 -14.30
N GLU A 176 -8.83 0.24 -15.08
CA GLU A 176 -7.93 0.81 -16.08
C GLU A 176 -6.96 1.80 -15.44
N SER A 177 -5.85 1.27 -14.96
CA SER A 177 -4.84 1.98 -14.19
C SER A 177 -3.99 2.96 -14.97
N SER A 178 -3.87 2.78 -16.28
CA SER A 178 -2.99 3.55 -17.16
C SER A 178 -3.64 4.83 -17.68
N ILE A 179 -4.81 5.21 -17.17
CA ILE A 179 -5.59 6.35 -17.67
C ILE A 179 -5.67 7.40 -16.59
N ALA A 180 -4.93 8.48 -16.75
CA ALA A 180 -4.95 9.63 -15.86
C ALA A 180 -6.18 10.53 -16.11
N LEU A 181 -6.63 11.23 -15.06
CA LEU A 181 -7.59 12.32 -15.17
C LEU A 181 -7.03 13.42 -16.11
N PRO A 182 -7.81 13.96 -17.06
CA PRO A 182 -7.35 15.04 -17.92
C PRO A 182 -7.26 16.36 -17.13
N SER A 183 -6.40 17.29 -17.57
CA SER A 183 -6.29 18.62 -16.96
C SER A 183 -7.55 19.47 -17.15
N SER A 184 -8.32 19.24 -18.21
CA SER A 184 -9.65 19.84 -18.40
C SER A 184 -10.61 18.90 -19.13
N VAL A 185 -11.90 19.16 -18.99
CA VAL A 185 -12.96 18.47 -19.72
C VAL A 185 -14.03 19.46 -20.18
N PRO A 186 -14.52 19.35 -21.43
CA PRO A 186 -15.62 20.20 -21.88
C PRO A 186 -16.89 19.93 -21.06
N ILE A 187 -17.53 20.98 -20.55
CA ILE A 187 -18.70 20.86 -19.67
C ILE A 187 -19.83 20.12 -20.39
N LYS A 188 -20.05 20.42 -21.68
CA LYS A 188 -21.07 19.71 -22.49
C LYS A 188 -20.70 18.26 -22.81
N LYS A 189 -19.40 17.90 -22.78
CA LYS A 189 -18.98 16.51 -22.93
C LYS A 189 -19.38 15.69 -21.70
N LEU A 190 -19.27 16.26 -20.49
CA LEU A 190 -19.78 15.64 -19.27
C LEU A 190 -21.30 15.44 -19.31
N VAL A 191 -22.04 16.42 -19.82
CA VAL A 191 -23.49 16.32 -20.03
C VAL A 191 -23.82 15.20 -21.02
N GLN A 192 -23.11 15.14 -22.16
CA GLN A 192 -23.30 14.08 -23.16
C GLN A 192 -23.08 12.69 -22.57
N LEU A 193 -22.05 12.50 -21.74
CA LEU A 193 -21.79 11.22 -21.08
C LEU A 193 -22.88 10.82 -20.07
N GLY A 194 -23.58 11.79 -19.49
CA GLY A 194 -24.69 11.56 -18.57
C GLY A 194 -26.06 11.41 -19.23
N GLN A 195 -26.21 11.74 -20.52
CA GLN A 195 -27.47 11.71 -21.25
C GLN A 195 -27.30 11.04 -22.62
N GLU A 196 -27.77 9.79 -22.75
CA GLU A 196 -27.62 8.97 -23.97
C GLU A 196 -28.17 9.62 -25.26
N ASN A 197 -29.11 10.58 -25.15
CA ASN A 197 -29.74 11.28 -26.28
C ASN A 197 -29.54 12.80 -26.24
N TYR A 198 -28.39 13.29 -25.76
CA TYR A 198 -28.13 14.73 -25.75
C TYR A 198 -27.93 15.30 -27.16
N VAL A 199 -28.91 16.05 -27.67
CA VAL A 199 -28.88 16.73 -29.00
C VAL A 199 -28.60 18.25 -28.86
N GLY A 200 -28.24 18.74 -27.67
CA GLY A 200 -28.27 20.17 -27.33
C GLY A 200 -26.98 20.99 -27.51
N GLY A 201 -25.91 20.43 -28.10
CA GLY A 201 -24.59 21.07 -28.17
C GLY A 201 -24.06 21.26 -29.60
N ARG A 202 -23.37 22.38 -29.86
CA ARG A 202 -22.56 22.53 -31.09
C ARG A 202 -21.36 21.59 -30.97
N LYS A 203 -20.95 20.93 -32.08
CA LYS A 203 -19.75 20.06 -32.11
C LYS A 203 -18.53 20.74 -31.45
N PHE A 204 -18.32 22.03 -31.72
CA PHE A 204 -17.24 22.84 -31.17
C PHE A 204 -17.18 22.86 -29.63
N GLU A 205 -18.32 22.81 -28.94
CA GLU A 205 -18.40 22.82 -27.46
C GLU A 205 -18.09 21.44 -26.84
N LEU A 206 -18.00 20.39 -27.67
CA LEU A 206 -17.63 19.03 -27.25
C LEU A 206 -16.15 18.72 -27.44
N LEU A 207 -15.45 19.53 -28.25
CA LEU A 207 -14.03 19.40 -28.52
C LEU A 207 -13.21 19.73 -27.27
N ASP A 208 -12.02 19.17 -27.15
CA ASP A 208 -11.08 19.61 -26.11
C ASP A 208 -10.45 20.97 -26.42
N ARG A 209 -9.70 21.51 -25.45
CA ARG A 209 -9.07 22.82 -25.58
C ARG A 209 -8.02 22.87 -26.69
N GLU A 210 -7.26 21.79 -26.90
CA GLU A 210 -6.22 21.71 -27.92
C GLU A 210 -6.84 21.74 -29.32
N GLN A 211 -7.88 20.94 -29.56
CA GLN A 211 -8.65 20.94 -30.80
C GLN A 211 -9.25 22.32 -31.09
N ARG A 212 -9.84 22.97 -30.08
CA ARG A 212 -10.38 24.34 -30.25
C ARG A 212 -9.29 25.33 -30.60
N SER A 213 -8.12 25.27 -29.96
CA SER A 213 -6.98 26.15 -30.27
C SER A 213 -6.57 25.99 -31.73
N LYS A 214 -6.38 24.76 -32.20
CA LYS A 214 -6.02 24.50 -33.61
C LYS A 214 -7.05 25.01 -34.60
N ILE A 215 -8.34 24.94 -34.25
CA ILE A 215 -9.41 25.51 -35.08
C ILE A 215 -9.31 27.03 -35.10
N VAL A 216 -9.08 27.68 -33.96
CA VAL A 216 -8.89 29.14 -33.88
C VAL A 216 -7.64 29.57 -34.66
N ASP A 217 -6.51 28.89 -34.47
CA ASP A 217 -5.27 29.16 -35.21
C ASP A 217 -5.49 29.02 -36.74
N ALA A 218 -6.23 27.99 -37.16
CA ALA A 218 -6.57 27.80 -38.57
C ALA A 218 -7.54 28.87 -39.11
N LEU A 219 -8.43 29.39 -38.25
CA LEU A 219 -9.33 30.51 -38.59
C LEU A 219 -8.57 31.82 -38.68
N ASP A 220 -7.60 32.08 -37.80
CA ASP A 220 -6.76 33.28 -37.83
C ASP A 220 -5.94 33.33 -39.12
N VAL A 221 -5.33 32.20 -39.52
CA VAL A 221 -4.65 32.06 -40.83
C VAL A 221 -5.61 32.37 -41.99
N PHE A 222 -6.88 31.98 -41.87
CA PHE A 222 -7.89 32.26 -42.89
C PHE A 222 -8.31 33.74 -42.89
N SER A 223 -8.46 34.39 -41.72
CA SER A 223 -8.88 35.79 -41.61
C SER A 223 -7.80 36.79 -41.98
N ASP A 224 -6.54 36.47 -41.66
CA ASP A 224 -5.38 37.35 -41.93
C ASP A 224 -5.01 37.38 -43.42
N ASN A 225 -5.59 36.47 -44.22
CA ASN A 225 -5.40 36.39 -45.66
C ASN A 225 -6.76 36.50 -46.40
N PRO A 226 -7.40 37.68 -46.42
CA PRO A 226 -8.72 37.87 -47.05
C PRO A 226 -8.71 37.70 -48.59
N GLU A 227 -7.52 37.61 -49.22
CA GLU A 227 -7.35 37.34 -50.66
C GLU A 227 -7.47 35.85 -51.03
N LEU A 228 -7.61 34.94 -50.06
CA LEU A 228 -7.68 33.49 -50.29
C LEU A 228 -8.95 33.00 -51.05
N ILE A 229 -9.94 33.89 -51.25
CA ILE A 229 -11.04 33.70 -52.20
C ILE A 229 -10.88 34.78 -53.28
N THR A 230 -10.15 34.44 -54.35
CA THR A 230 -9.90 35.38 -55.45
C THR A 230 -10.95 35.22 -56.54
N LYS A 231 -11.53 36.34 -57.01
CA LYS A 231 -12.27 36.38 -58.28
C LYS A 231 -11.27 36.42 -59.44
N VAL A 232 -11.10 35.30 -60.13
CA VAL A 232 -10.26 35.24 -61.33
C VAL A 232 -11.11 35.59 -62.55
N ARG A 233 -10.74 36.64 -63.29
CA ARG A 233 -11.31 36.96 -64.60
C ARG A 233 -10.58 36.16 -65.67
N LEU A 234 -11.26 35.20 -66.30
CA LEU A 234 -10.78 34.57 -67.52
C LEU A 234 -11.12 35.45 -68.73
N LEU A 235 -10.20 35.48 -69.70
CA LEU A 235 -10.50 36.00 -71.04
C LEU A 235 -11.78 35.31 -71.53
N TRP A 236 -12.82 36.10 -71.79
CA TRP A 236 -14.19 35.73 -72.21
C TRP A 236 -15.26 35.78 -71.10
N GLY A 237 -15.06 36.60 -70.07
CA GLY A 237 -16.18 37.27 -69.37
C GLY A 237 -16.93 36.46 -68.31
N GLU A 238 -16.54 35.21 -68.03
CA GLU A 238 -17.03 34.48 -66.86
C GLU A 238 -16.05 34.65 -65.68
N ASN A 239 -16.55 35.18 -64.57
CA ASN A 239 -15.82 35.21 -63.31
C ASN A 239 -15.87 33.81 -62.69
N ARG A 240 -14.72 33.18 -62.46
CA ARG A 240 -14.65 31.99 -61.58
C ARG A 240 -13.96 32.39 -60.28
N GLU A 241 -14.57 31.97 -59.18
CA GLU A 241 -13.95 32.07 -57.85
C GLU A 241 -13.03 30.86 -57.70
N GLU A 242 -11.73 31.10 -57.54
CA GLU A 242 -10.75 30.06 -57.20
C GLU A 242 -10.33 30.24 -55.74
N ILE A 243 -10.37 29.14 -54.99
CA ILE A 243 -9.98 29.11 -53.58
C ILE A 243 -8.50 28.79 -53.52
N ASP A 244 -7.72 29.63 -52.84
CA ASP A 244 -6.29 29.41 -52.65
C ASP A 244 -6.04 28.08 -51.92
N SER A 245 -4.97 27.39 -52.33
CA SER A 245 -4.47 26.18 -51.69
C SER A 245 -4.25 26.32 -50.17
N GLU A 246 -3.89 27.50 -49.66
CA GLU A 246 -3.74 27.77 -48.23
C GLU A 246 -5.09 27.85 -47.50
N ALA A 247 -6.11 28.49 -48.09
CA ALA A 247 -7.48 28.44 -47.56
C ALA A 247 -8.03 27.01 -47.55
N VAL A 248 -7.78 26.25 -48.62
CA VAL A 248 -8.19 24.84 -48.68
C VAL A 248 -7.50 24.02 -47.58
N LYS A 249 -6.23 24.29 -47.26
CA LYS A 249 -5.51 23.63 -46.16
C LYS A 249 -6.09 24.01 -44.79
N SER A 250 -6.37 25.29 -44.54
CA SER A 250 -6.96 25.73 -43.26
C SER A 250 -8.37 25.17 -43.06
N ILE A 251 -9.22 25.19 -44.10
CA ILE A 251 -10.55 24.58 -44.06
C ILE A 251 -10.46 23.06 -43.82
N LYS A 252 -9.53 22.37 -44.50
CA LYS A 252 -9.28 20.94 -44.26
C LYS A 252 -8.82 20.67 -42.83
N SER A 253 -7.96 21.53 -42.27
CA SER A 253 -7.51 21.43 -40.88
C SER A 253 -8.70 21.54 -39.91
N ILE A 254 -9.55 22.55 -40.08
CA ILE A 254 -10.76 22.76 -39.26
C ILE A 254 -11.70 21.56 -39.34
N ILE A 255 -12.00 21.08 -40.55
CA ILE A 255 -12.86 19.90 -40.76
C ILE A 255 -12.22 18.66 -40.13
N SER A 256 -10.91 18.47 -40.29
CA SER A 256 -10.20 17.33 -39.74
C SER A 256 -10.25 17.29 -38.22
N GLU A 257 -10.21 18.44 -37.53
CA GLU A 257 -10.34 18.48 -36.09
C GLU A 257 -11.79 18.37 -35.59
N LEU A 258 -12.77 18.88 -36.35
CA LEU A 258 -14.19 18.72 -36.04
C LEU A 258 -14.70 17.28 -36.22
N ASP A 259 -14.15 16.55 -37.19
CA ASP A 259 -14.48 15.15 -37.46
C ASP A 259 -13.45 14.16 -36.87
N GLU A 260 -12.49 14.69 -36.10
CA GLU A 260 -11.43 13.92 -35.42
C GLU A 260 -10.64 13.00 -36.37
N VAL A 261 -10.51 13.36 -37.65
CA VAL A 261 -9.84 12.54 -38.69
C VAL A 261 -8.33 12.47 -38.47
N SER A 262 -7.78 13.46 -37.77
CA SER A 262 -6.37 13.59 -37.36
C SER A 262 -5.92 12.55 -36.32
N TYR A 263 -6.86 11.99 -35.55
CA TYR A 263 -6.55 11.07 -34.44
C TYR A 263 -6.72 9.62 -34.84
N SER A 264 -5.79 8.76 -34.40
CA SER A 264 -5.93 7.31 -34.51
C SER A 264 -7.09 6.80 -33.64
N GLU A 265 -7.69 5.67 -34.03
CA GLU A 265 -8.73 4.99 -33.24
C GLU A 265 -8.32 4.71 -31.78
N LYS A 266 -7.03 4.49 -31.55
CA LYS A 266 -6.48 4.27 -30.21
C LYS A 266 -6.50 5.55 -29.38
N GLU A 267 -6.09 6.68 -29.96
CA GLU A 267 -6.09 7.99 -29.28
C GLU A 267 -7.50 8.44 -28.93
N LYS A 268 -8.45 8.27 -29.86
CA LYS A 268 -9.88 8.56 -29.60
C LYS A 268 -10.40 7.80 -28.38
N LYS A 269 -10.15 6.49 -28.32
CA LYS A 269 -10.55 5.64 -27.19
C LYS A 269 -9.91 6.07 -25.88
N ILE A 270 -8.61 6.40 -25.88
CA ILE A 270 -7.92 6.88 -24.66
C ILE A 270 -8.55 8.19 -24.18
N ARG A 271 -8.80 9.13 -25.09
CA ARG A 271 -9.42 10.42 -24.76
C ARG A 271 -10.83 10.24 -24.19
N GLU A 272 -11.65 9.41 -24.83
CA GLU A 272 -13.00 9.11 -24.34
C GLU A 272 -12.98 8.51 -22.92
N LYS A 273 -12.04 7.60 -22.65
CA LYS A 273 -11.84 7.02 -21.32
C LYS A 273 -11.42 8.07 -20.28
N ARG A 274 -10.54 9.03 -20.64
CA ARG A 274 -10.18 10.16 -19.77
C ARG A 274 -11.40 11.02 -19.42
N PHE A 275 -12.27 11.31 -20.40
CA PHE A 275 -13.51 12.04 -20.15
C PHE A 275 -14.50 11.25 -19.30
N ASN A 276 -14.59 9.93 -19.50
CA ASN A 276 -15.41 9.07 -18.65
C ASN A 276 -14.93 9.07 -17.20
N LEU A 277 -13.61 9.10 -16.96
CA LEU A 277 -13.05 9.23 -15.63
C LEU A 277 -13.42 10.57 -14.97
N ALA A 278 -13.34 11.67 -15.73
CA ALA A 278 -13.80 12.98 -15.26
C ALA A 278 -15.31 13.02 -14.96
N TYR A 279 -16.12 12.36 -15.80
CA TYR A 279 -17.55 12.19 -15.56
C TYR A 279 -17.84 11.41 -14.27
N LYS A 280 -17.15 10.30 -14.04
CA LYS A 280 -17.25 9.53 -12.78
C LYS A 280 -16.92 10.41 -11.57
N LEU A 281 -15.84 11.20 -11.65
CA LEU A 281 -15.45 12.11 -10.57
C LEU A 281 -16.53 13.16 -10.25
N ILE A 282 -17.04 13.85 -11.26
CA ILE A 282 -17.98 14.96 -11.08
C ILE A 282 -19.39 14.46 -10.78
N CYS A 283 -19.92 13.56 -11.61
CA CYS A 283 -21.32 13.18 -11.55
C CYS A 283 -21.57 12.02 -10.56
N LYS A 284 -20.69 11.01 -10.50
CA LYS A 284 -20.88 9.86 -9.60
C LYS A 284 -20.35 10.10 -8.19
N ILE A 285 -19.13 10.63 -8.07
CA ILE A 285 -18.49 10.83 -6.76
C ILE A 285 -18.95 12.14 -6.11
N ALA A 286 -18.77 13.28 -6.77
CA ALA A 286 -19.22 14.56 -6.23
C ALA A 286 -20.75 14.72 -6.26
N GLN A 287 -21.48 13.83 -6.94
CA GLN A 287 -22.95 13.85 -7.01
C GLN A 287 -23.46 15.22 -7.49
N VAL A 288 -22.83 15.71 -8.56
CA VAL A 288 -23.26 16.92 -9.28
C VAL A 288 -24.33 16.53 -10.29
N ASP A 289 -25.47 17.20 -10.24
CA ASP A 289 -26.55 16.97 -11.17
C ASP A 289 -26.18 17.45 -12.59
N ILE A 290 -26.60 16.71 -13.61
CA ILE A 290 -26.34 17.05 -15.01
C ILE A 290 -26.97 18.40 -15.38
N ASN A 291 -28.13 18.74 -14.80
CA ASN A 291 -28.77 20.04 -15.01
C ASN A 291 -27.94 21.19 -14.43
N ALA A 292 -27.25 20.97 -13.32
CA ALA A 292 -26.32 21.98 -12.78
C ALA A 292 -25.15 22.24 -13.73
N LEU A 293 -24.64 21.21 -14.42
CA LEU A 293 -23.62 21.37 -15.46
C LEU A 293 -24.17 22.11 -16.70
N LEU A 294 -25.42 21.84 -17.08
CA LEU A 294 -26.10 22.59 -18.15
C LEU A 294 -26.29 24.06 -17.78
N ASP A 295 -26.69 24.34 -16.54
CA ASP A 295 -26.90 25.68 -16.05
C ASP A 295 -25.57 26.43 -15.89
N LEU A 296 -24.50 25.74 -15.49
CA LEU A 296 -23.13 26.28 -15.54
C LEU A 296 -22.74 26.66 -16.96
N ALA A 297 -22.94 25.78 -17.94
CA ALA A 297 -22.63 26.08 -19.34
C ALA A 297 -23.44 27.27 -19.89
N LYS A 298 -24.73 27.40 -19.52
CA LYS A 298 -25.55 28.56 -19.85
C LYS A 298 -25.08 29.83 -19.14
N ALA A 299 -24.69 29.71 -17.87
CA ALA A 299 -24.23 30.84 -17.06
C ALA A 299 -22.94 31.44 -17.61
N ILE A 300 -21.98 30.60 -18.01
CA ILE A 300 -20.74 31.07 -18.64
C ILE A 300 -21.05 31.76 -19.97
N LYS A 301 -21.89 31.15 -20.81
CA LYS A 301 -22.29 31.72 -22.11
C LYS A 301 -23.00 33.07 -21.98
N ASN A 302 -23.81 33.24 -20.93
CA ASN A 302 -24.58 34.47 -20.68
C ASN A 302 -23.85 35.44 -19.73
N GLU A 303 -22.55 35.21 -19.44
CA GLU A 303 -21.72 36.06 -18.57
C GLU A 303 -22.27 36.25 -17.14
N MET A 304 -23.04 35.29 -16.63
CA MET A 304 -23.61 35.28 -15.27
C MET A 304 -22.57 34.83 -14.24
N GLN A 305 -21.50 35.62 -14.07
CA GLN A 305 -20.31 35.23 -13.28
C GLN A 305 -20.63 34.83 -11.83
N GLY A 306 -21.49 35.58 -11.13
CA GLY A 306 -21.85 35.27 -9.74
C GLY A 306 -22.54 33.91 -9.59
N TYR A 307 -23.45 33.58 -10.51
CA TYR A 307 -24.16 32.30 -10.49
C TYR A 307 -23.23 31.14 -10.89
N ALA A 308 -22.39 31.33 -11.92
CA ALA A 308 -21.39 30.33 -12.31
C ALA A 308 -20.40 30.04 -11.17
N ASN A 309 -19.90 31.07 -10.49
CA ASN A 309 -19.01 30.91 -9.33
C ASN A 309 -19.69 30.18 -8.18
N GLY A 310 -20.96 30.47 -7.91
CA GLY A 310 -21.74 29.75 -6.89
C GLY A 310 -21.89 28.25 -7.19
N ILE A 311 -22.11 27.88 -8.45
CA ILE A 311 -22.15 26.47 -8.86
C ILE A 311 -20.78 25.82 -8.67
N ILE A 312 -19.69 26.47 -9.12
CA ILE A 312 -18.32 25.94 -8.99
C ILE A 312 -17.92 25.75 -7.53
N GLU A 313 -18.27 26.69 -6.64
CA GLU A 313 -17.99 26.58 -5.22
C GLU A 313 -18.73 25.39 -4.58
N ASP A 314 -20.00 25.15 -4.94
CA ASP A 314 -20.74 23.98 -4.47
C ASP A 314 -20.15 22.67 -5.01
N ILE A 315 -19.73 22.63 -6.29
CA ILE A 315 -19.03 21.47 -6.86
C ILE A 315 -17.73 21.18 -6.08
N ASN A 316 -16.93 22.22 -5.79
CA ASN A 316 -15.69 22.08 -5.04
C ASN A 316 -15.93 21.57 -3.61
N ARG A 317 -16.96 22.08 -2.93
CA ARG A 317 -17.37 21.60 -1.61
C ARG A 317 -17.77 20.12 -1.65
N LYS A 318 -18.60 19.73 -2.61
CA LYS A 318 -19.03 18.34 -2.83
C LYS A 318 -17.85 17.42 -3.14
N LEU A 319 -16.91 17.85 -3.98
CA LEU A 319 -15.68 17.10 -4.28
C LEU A 319 -14.86 16.87 -3.01
N ALA A 320 -14.61 17.92 -2.21
CA ALA A 320 -13.85 17.83 -0.98
C ALA A 320 -14.49 16.84 0.01
N THR A 321 -15.82 16.88 0.17
CA THR A 321 -16.55 16.00 1.09
C THR A 321 -16.61 14.55 0.60
N ASN A 322 -16.93 14.31 -0.68
CA ASN A 322 -17.25 12.97 -1.15
C ASN A 322 -16.04 12.17 -1.65
N LEU A 323 -15.02 12.86 -2.19
CA LEU A 323 -13.79 12.21 -2.64
C LEU A 323 -12.97 11.75 -1.43
N ASN A 324 -12.77 12.62 -0.44
CA ASN A 324 -12.02 12.32 0.79
C ASN A 324 -10.63 11.68 0.54
N PHE A 325 -9.96 12.12 -0.54
CA PHE A 325 -8.69 11.55 -1.02
C PHE A 325 -7.52 11.61 -0.03
N PRO A 326 -7.32 12.68 0.77
CA PRO A 326 -6.16 12.79 1.68
C PRO A 326 -6.04 11.68 2.73
N ASN A 327 -7.11 10.93 2.99
CA ASN A 327 -7.09 9.79 3.91
C ASN A 327 -6.40 8.57 3.30
N TYR A 328 -6.39 8.48 1.98
CA TYR A 328 -5.86 7.36 1.23
C TYR A 328 -4.51 7.68 0.57
N TRP A 329 -4.15 8.96 0.46
CA TRP A 329 -2.85 9.42 -0.05
C TRP A 329 -1.98 9.98 1.07
N VAL A 330 -1.06 9.18 1.60
CA VAL A 330 -0.27 9.56 2.79
C VAL A 330 0.83 10.57 2.45
N GLN A 331 1.28 10.61 1.18
CA GLN A 331 2.37 11.50 0.75
C GLN A 331 2.05 12.99 0.87
N ASP A 332 0.79 13.38 0.67
CA ASP A 332 0.35 14.76 0.76
C ASP A 332 -1.03 14.83 1.42
N ARG A 333 -1.04 14.94 2.76
CA ARG A 333 -2.28 15.07 3.54
C ARG A 333 -2.99 16.42 3.35
N ASN A 334 -2.34 17.39 2.70
CA ASN A 334 -2.93 18.69 2.38
C ASN A 334 -3.45 18.75 0.94
N PHE A 335 -3.45 17.62 0.23
CA PHE A 335 -3.97 17.53 -1.13
C PHE A 335 -5.43 18.02 -1.19
N CYS A 336 -5.70 18.95 -2.10
CA CYS A 336 -7.07 19.34 -2.44
C CYS A 336 -7.21 19.38 -3.96
N LEU A 337 -8.16 18.62 -4.47
CA LEU A 337 -8.58 18.67 -5.87
C LEU A 337 -9.73 19.66 -6.00
N LYS A 338 -9.55 20.66 -6.86
CA LYS A 338 -10.55 21.68 -7.17
C LYS A 338 -10.85 21.69 -8.66
N VAL A 339 -11.96 22.33 -8.98
CA VAL A 339 -12.37 22.66 -10.34
C VAL A 339 -12.59 24.15 -10.50
N MET A 340 -12.30 24.64 -11.70
CA MET A 340 -12.57 26.00 -12.15
C MET A 340 -13.32 25.95 -13.48
N ALA A 341 -14.21 26.90 -13.72
CA ALA A 341 -14.79 27.11 -15.05
C ALA A 341 -13.86 28.00 -15.88
N ARG A 342 -13.48 27.56 -17.09
CA ARG A 342 -12.79 28.38 -18.09
C ARG A 342 -13.43 28.16 -19.46
N ASP A 343 -14.09 29.18 -19.98
CA ASP A 343 -14.79 29.15 -21.27
C ASP A 343 -15.79 27.99 -21.37
N TYR A 344 -15.46 26.94 -22.14
CA TYR A 344 -16.29 25.74 -22.33
C TYR A 344 -15.91 24.59 -21.40
N ASP A 345 -14.83 24.73 -20.64
CA ASP A 345 -14.20 23.65 -19.89
C ASP A 345 -14.37 23.78 -18.39
N LEU A 346 -14.45 22.62 -17.76
CA LEU A 346 -14.15 22.43 -16.35
C LEU A 346 -12.68 22.03 -16.22
N VAL A 347 -11.87 22.88 -15.60
CA VAL A 347 -10.42 22.71 -15.44
C VAL A 347 -10.13 22.16 -14.05
N PHE A 348 -9.35 21.10 -13.96
CA PHE A 348 -8.94 20.49 -12.70
C PHE A 348 -7.64 21.11 -12.20
N THR A 349 -7.63 21.58 -10.95
CA THR A 349 -6.46 22.13 -10.28
C THR A 349 -6.19 21.41 -8.97
N ILE A 350 -4.91 21.33 -8.59
CA ILE A 350 -4.48 20.77 -7.31
C ILE A 350 -3.83 21.88 -6.50
N SER A 351 -4.28 22.08 -5.26
CA SER A 351 -3.54 22.90 -4.30
C SER A 351 -2.73 22.01 -3.35
N ASP A 352 -1.52 22.45 -3.01
CA ASP A 352 -0.62 21.77 -2.07
C ASP A 352 -0.54 22.48 -0.70
N ARG A 353 0.37 22.02 0.16
CA ARG A 353 0.63 22.62 1.49
C ARG A 353 1.03 24.10 1.47
N THR A 354 1.53 24.61 0.35
CA THR A 354 1.91 26.03 0.20
C THR A 354 0.72 26.91 -0.15
N GLY A 355 -0.43 26.31 -0.48
CA GLY A 355 -1.61 27.02 -0.99
C GLY A 355 -1.51 27.41 -2.46
N THR A 356 -0.41 27.05 -3.13
CA THR A 356 -0.24 27.29 -4.57
C THR A 356 -1.09 26.30 -5.36
N GLU A 357 -1.79 26.80 -6.38
CA GLU A 357 -2.60 25.98 -7.29
C GLU A 357 -1.79 25.61 -8.52
N TYR A 358 -1.70 24.31 -8.78
CA TYR A 358 -1.03 23.72 -9.92
C TYR A 358 -2.07 23.11 -10.86
N SER A 359 -1.75 23.10 -12.15
CA SER A 359 -2.48 22.25 -13.09
C SER A 359 -2.23 20.77 -12.76
N PHE A 360 -3.19 19.92 -13.10
CA PHE A 360 -3.09 18.50 -12.81
C PHE A 360 -1.85 17.84 -13.47
N ASP A 361 -1.47 18.32 -14.65
CA ASP A 361 -0.33 17.82 -15.44
C ASP A 361 1.04 18.17 -14.83
N GLU A 362 1.12 19.16 -13.93
CA GLU A 362 2.36 19.59 -13.28
C GLU A 362 2.73 18.74 -12.05
N ARG A 363 1.85 17.83 -11.62
CA ARG A 363 2.10 16.93 -10.47
C ARG A 363 2.68 15.59 -10.90
N SER A 364 3.17 14.82 -9.92
CA SER A 364 3.81 13.53 -10.20
C SER A 364 2.86 12.56 -10.90
N GLN A 365 3.37 11.84 -11.90
CA GLN A 365 2.61 10.79 -12.59
C GLN A 365 1.99 9.79 -11.60
N GLY A 366 2.72 9.41 -10.55
CA GLY A 366 2.22 8.51 -9.52
C GLY A 366 0.95 9.00 -8.81
N LEU A 367 0.85 10.31 -8.53
CA LEU A 367 -0.38 10.89 -7.97
C LEU A 367 -1.55 10.80 -8.95
N GLN A 368 -1.30 11.10 -10.23
CA GLN A 368 -2.34 11.09 -11.27
C GLN A 368 -2.93 9.70 -11.44
N TYR A 369 -2.08 8.68 -11.53
CA TYR A 369 -2.52 7.29 -11.69
C TYR A 369 -3.17 6.75 -10.42
N PHE A 370 -2.64 7.07 -9.23
CA PHE A 370 -3.29 6.68 -7.98
C PHE A 370 -4.68 7.32 -7.81
N LEU A 371 -4.84 8.60 -8.16
CA LEU A 371 -6.15 9.24 -8.14
C LEU A 371 -7.12 8.55 -9.09
N SER A 372 -6.64 8.12 -10.26
CA SER A 372 -7.47 7.42 -11.25
C SER A 372 -7.97 6.07 -10.72
N TYR A 373 -7.10 5.29 -10.05
CA TYR A 373 -7.51 4.11 -9.30
C TYR A 373 -8.59 4.39 -8.27
N TYR A 374 -8.37 5.44 -7.48
CA TYR A 374 -9.26 5.76 -6.38
C TYR A 374 -10.63 6.26 -6.88
N ILE A 375 -10.67 7.01 -7.99
CA ILE A 375 -11.92 7.39 -8.67
C ILE A 375 -12.66 6.16 -9.17
N GLU A 376 -11.97 5.22 -9.82
CA GLU A 376 -12.57 3.97 -10.28
C GLU A 376 -13.13 3.14 -9.12
N TYR A 377 -12.41 3.02 -8.01
CA TYR A 377 -12.93 2.40 -6.79
C TYR A 377 -14.18 3.10 -6.25
N ARG A 378 -14.15 4.42 -6.09
CA ARG A 378 -15.26 5.21 -5.52
C ARG A 378 -16.49 5.27 -6.42
N SER A 379 -16.33 5.08 -7.72
CA SER A 379 -17.42 5.08 -8.70
C SER A 379 -17.88 3.67 -9.11
N HIS A 380 -17.23 2.62 -8.59
CA HIS A 380 -17.63 1.23 -8.83
C HIS A 380 -19.00 0.95 -8.21
N GLU A 381 -19.90 0.42 -9.01
CA GLU A 381 -21.24 0.00 -8.58
C GLU A 381 -21.29 -1.53 -8.63
N PRO A 382 -21.29 -2.21 -7.46
CA PRO A 382 -21.28 -3.67 -7.43
C PRO A 382 -22.50 -4.26 -8.12
N HIS A 383 -22.32 -5.40 -8.78
CA HIS A 383 -23.44 -6.11 -9.39
C HIS A 383 -24.46 -6.55 -8.32
N PRO A 384 -25.77 -6.29 -8.51
CA PRO A 384 -26.77 -6.49 -7.44
C PRO A 384 -26.95 -7.95 -7.03
N ASN A 385 -26.78 -8.88 -7.98
CA ASN A 385 -27.10 -10.30 -7.79
C ASN A 385 -25.90 -11.26 -7.95
N LYS A 386 -24.67 -10.74 -8.10
CA LYS A 386 -23.48 -11.57 -8.33
C LYS A 386 -22.32 -11.07 -7.51
N THR A 387 -21.55 -12.00 -6.95
CA THR A 387 -20.24 -11.66 -6.40
C THR A 387 -19.27 -11.31 -7.54
N GLU A 388 -18.25 -10.54 -7.20
CA GLU A 388 -17.30 -10.00 -8.18
C GLU A 388 -15.86 -10.38 -7.83
N ILE A 389 -15.02 -10.48 -8.86
CA ILE A 389 -13.58 -10.71 -8.76
C ILE A 389 -12.85 -9.60 -9.52
N LEU A 390 -12.09 -8.79 -8.79
CA LEU A 390 -11.21 -7.77 -9.34
C LEU A 390 -9.88 -8.41 -9.75
N LEU A 391 -9.50 -8.26 -11.01
CA LEU A 391 -8.24 -8.75 -11.57
C LEU A 391 -7.34 -7.57 -11.97
N MET A 392 -6.11 -7.53 -11.43
CA MET A 392 -5.19 -6.43 -11.68
C MET A 392 -3.82 -6.91 -12.14
N ASP A 393 -3.37 -6.37 -13.28
CA ASP A 393 -2.09 -6.71 -13.91
C ASP A 393 -1.09 -5.57 -13.68
N GLU A 394 -0.02 -5.85 -12.93
CA GLU A 394 1.06 -4.90 -12.61
C GLU A 394 0.56 -3.49 -12.29
N PRO A 395 -0.32 -3.35 -11.28
CA PRO A 395 -0.96 -2.09 -11.00
C PRO A 395 0.00 -1.02 -10.47
N ASP A 396 1.25 -1.39 -10.19
CA ASP A 396 2.35 -0.60 -9.66
C ASP A 396 3.16 0.19 -10.70
N ALA A 397 2.97 -0.02 -12.01
CA ALA A 397 3.85 0.46 -13.08
C ALA A 397 4.23 1.96 -13.05
N TYR A 398 3.36 2.82 -12.51
CA TYR A 398 3.60 4.27 -12.43
C TYR A 398 3.62 4.80 -10.98
N LEU A 399 3.59 3.93 -9.98
CA LEU A 399 3.45 4.30 -8.58
C LEU A 399 4.80 4.25 -7.86
N SER A 400 5.07 5.26 -7.03
CA SER A 400 6.18 5.21 -6.06
C SER A 400 5.95 4.12 -4.99
N SER A 401 7.00 3.71 -4.28
CA SER A 401 6.92 2.69 -3.21
C SER A 401 5.82 2.97 -2.19
N GLN A 402 5.73 4.21 -1.71
CA GLN A 402 4.70 4.63 -0.77
C GLN A 402 3.29 4.64 -1.40
N ALA A 403 3.15 5.04 -2.66
CA ALA A 403 1.88 5.00 -3.38
C ALA A 403 1.39 3.55 -3.61
N GLN A 404 2.30 2.60 -3.76
CA GLN A 404 1.97 1.18 -3.85
C GLN A 404 1.46 0.63 -2.51
N GLN A 405 2.04 1.07 -1.38
CA GLN A 405 1.49 0.76 -0.05
C GLN A 405 0.10 1.38 0.16
N ASP A 406 -0.10 2.61 -0.32
CA ASP A 406 -1.42 3.24 -0.33
C ASP A 406 -2.43 2.44 -1.17
N LEU A 407 -1.99 1.81 -2.27
CA LEU A 407 -2.84 0.98 -3.12
C LEU A 407 -3.28 -0.32 -2.44
N LEU A 408 -2.46 -0.93 -1.58
CA LEU A 408 -2.87 -2.08 -0.76
C LEU A 408 -4.08 -1.76 0.10
N ARG A 409 -4.17 -0.53 0.63
CA ARG A 409 -5.34 -0.07 1.39
C ARG A 409 -6.59 0.01 0.52
N VAL A 410 -6.47 0.43 -0.74
CA VAL A 410 -7.60 0.44 -1.69
C VAL A 410 -8.08 -0.98 -2.00
N PHE A 411 -7.17 -1.95 -2.15
CA PHE A 411 -7.55 -3.37 -2.32
C PHE A 411 -8.28 -3.91 -1.08
N ASP A 412 -7.87 -3.50 0.11
CA ASP A 412 -8.57 -3.87 1.34
C ASP A 412 -10.00 -3.32 1.38
N LEU A 413 -10.25 -2.12 0.87
CA LEU A 413 -11.62 -1.57 0.79
C LEU A 413 -12.55 -2.38 -0.12
N PHE A 414 -12.02 -2.95 -1.21
CA PHE A 414 -12.78 -3.87 -2.06
C PHE A 414 -13.11 -5.18 -1.34
N ALA A 415 -12.12 -5.76 -0.65
CA ALA A 415 -12.25 -7.06 -0.02
C ALA A 415 -12.95 -7.04 1.35
N ASN A 416 -12.89 -5.91 2.07
CA ASN A 416 -13.39 -5.71 3.42
C ASN A 416 -14.20 -4.41 3.51
N PRO A 417 -15.36 -4.32 2.83
CA PRO A 417 -16.19 -3.12 2.89
C PRO A 417 -16.68 -2.86 4.31
N GLN A 418 -16.50 -1.63 4.79
CA GLN A 418 -16.99 -1.17 6.10
C GLN A 418 -18.50 -0.91 6.07
N PRO A 419 -19.20 -0.97 7.22
CA PRO A 419 -20.61 -0.58 7.31
C PRO A 419 -20.82 0.84 6.76
N GLY A 420 -21.79 1.00 5.84
CA GLY A 420 -22.04 2.29 5.17
C GLY A 420 -21.18 2.57 3.93
N SER A 421 -20.30 1.64 3.52
CA SER A 421 -19.59 1.71 2.24
C SER A 421 -20.55 1.62 1.04
N HIS A 422 -20.15 2.20 -0.10
CA HIS A 422 -20.86 2.04 -1.37
C HIS A 422 -20.72 0.61 -1.93
N ILE A 423 -19.69 -0.12 -1.49
CA ILE A 423 -19.55 -1.55 -1.75
C ILE A 423 -20.32 -2.33 -0.69
N THR A 424 -21.36 -3.03 -1.11
CA THR A 424 -22.29 -3.74 -0.19
C THR A 424 -21.87 -5.18 0.12
N HIS A 425 -21.06 -5.79 -0.75
CA HIS A 425 -20.60 -7.17 -0.62
C HIS A 425 -19.09 -7.24 -0.89
N PRO A 426 -18.33 -8.10 -0.18
CA PRO A 426 -16.91 -8.30 -0.44
C PRO A 426 -16.61 -8.66 -1.90
N ILE A 427 -15.62 -7.99 -2.47
CA ILE A 427 -15.08 -8.28 -3.80
C ILE A 427 -13.75 -9.02 -3.64
N GLN A 428 -13.61 -10.17 -4.30
CA GLN A 428 -12.37 -10.92 -4.28
C GLN A 428 -11.33 -10.21 -5.15
N VAL A 429 -10.14 -9.94 -4.62
CA VAL A 429 -9.08 -9.23 -5.34
C VAL A 429 -7.95 -10.20 -5.66
N VAL A 430 -7.61 -10.33 -6.94
CA VAL A 430 -6.45 -11.10 -7.40
C VAL A 430 -5.59 -10.19 -8.26
N TYR A 431 -4.36 -9.95 -7.82
CA TYR A 431 -3.45 -9.09 -8.55
C TYR A 431 -2.07 -9.72 -8.70
N VAL A 432 -1.39 -9.35 -9.77
CA VAL A 432 0.00 -9.75 -10.00
C VAL A 432 0.92 -8.55 -9.92
N THR A 433 2.10 -8.75 -9.36
CA THR A 433 3.11 -7.70 -9.26
C THR A 433 4.52 -8.26 -9.25
N HIS A 434 5.46 -7.41 -9.65
CA HIS A 434 6.89 -7.60 -9.46
C HIS A 434 7.44 -6.81 -8.28
N SER A 435 6.67 -5.82 -7.80
CA SER A 435 7.16 -4.90 -6.79
C SER A 435 7.03 -5.49 -5.39
N PRO A 436 8.09 -5.39 -4.56
CA PRO A 436 8.00 -5.77 -3.15
C PRO A 436 7.08 -4.86 -2.34
N PHE A 437 6.83 -3.61 -2.80
CA PHE A 437 6.04 -2.62 -2.06
C PHE A 437 4.55 -2.76 -2.30
N LEU A 438 4.16 -3.60 -3.25
CA LEU A 438 2.78 -4.01 -3.46
C LEU A 438 2.56 -5.44 -2.94
N ILE A 439 3.41 -5.91 -2.04
CA ILE A 439 3.21 -7.16 -1.29
C ILE A 439 2.82 -6.79 0.14
N ASP A 440 1.69 -7.32 0.59
CA ASP A 440 1.26 -7.19 1.97
C ASP A 440 2.03 -8.17 2.88
N LYS A 441 3.10 -7.68 3.48
CA LYS A 441 4.01 -8.45 4.35
C LYS A 441 3.34 -8.91 5.64
N ASN A 442 2.26 -8.25 6.06
CA ASN A 442 1.48 -8.66 7.22
C ASN A 442 0.62 -9.91 6.96
N HIS A 443 0.40 -10.26 5.69
CA HIS A 443 -0.51 -11.30 5.26
C HIS A 443 0.17 -12.28 4.30
N SER A 444 1.23 -12.93 4.79
CA SER A 444 2.03 -13.89 4.01
C SER A 444 1.23 -15.05 3.41
N GLU A 445 0.12 -15.45 4.04
CA GLU A 445 -0.80 -16.47 3.56
C GLU A 445 -1.50 -16.10 2.25
N ARG A 446 -1.55 -14.81 1.88
CA ARG A 446 -2.17 -14.30 0.65
C ARG A 446 -1.26 -14.37 -0.57
N ILE A 447 0.02 -14.67 -0.36
CA ILE A 447 1.04 -14.59 -1.41
C ILE A 447 1.15 -15.94 -2.13
N ARG A 448 1.21 -15.89 -3.47
CA ARG A 448 1.47 -17.03 -4.36
C ARG A 448 2.67 -16.73 -5.23
N VAL A 449 3.70 -17.56 -5.15
CA VAL A 449 4.92 -17.38 -5.95
C VAL A 449 4.84 -18.27 -7.19
N LEU A 450 4.92 -17.65 -8.37
CA LEU A 450 5.07 -18.32 -9.66
C LEU A 450 6.53 -18.34 -10.10
N GLN A 451 6.98 -19.51 -10.54
CA GLN A 451 8.32 -19.69 -11.09
C GLN A 451 8.23 -20.29 -12.49
N LYS A 452 9.12 -19.83 -13.38
CA LYS A 452 9.33 -20.45 -14.70
C LYS A 452 10.18 -21.71 -14.51
N GLY A 453 9.67 -22.85 -14.94
CA GLY A 453 10.42 -24.10 -15.04
C GLY A 453 11.40 -24.08 -16.21
N ASN A 454 12.24 -25.11 -16.27
CA ASN A 454 13.23 -25.26 -17.33
C ASN A 454 12.60 -25.92 -18.57
N GLU A 455 13.08 -25.54 -19.75
CA GLU A 455 12.72 -26.17 -21.03
C GLU A 455 11.20 -26.33 -21.24
N ASP A 456 10.68 -27.56 -21.11
CA ASP A 456 9.30 -27.94 -21.35
C ASP A 456 8.40 -27.98 -20.09
N GLU A 457 8.96 -27.72 -18.91
CA GLU A 457 8.25 -27.77 -17.63
C GLU A 457 7.16 -26.68 -17.49
N GLY A 458 7.31 -25.54 -18.18
CA GLY A 458 6.38 -24.41 -18.10
C GLY A 458 6.36 -23.72 -16.73
N THR A 459 5.29 -22.97 -16.42
CA THR A 459 5.10 -22.24 -15.16
C THR A 459 4.70 -23.18 -14.01
N ARG A 460 5.23 -22.97 -12.79
CA ARG A 460 4.85 -23.68 -11.56
C ARG A 460 4.52 -22.74 -10.39
N VAL A 461 3.78 -23.26 -9.40
CA VAL A 461 3.51 -22.59 -8.11
C VAL A 461 4.43 -23.15 -7.04
N VAL A 462 5.07 -22.28 -6.25
CA VAL A 462 5.91 -22.69 -5.11
C VAL A 462 5.02 -22.89 -3.87
N LYS A 463 4.96 -24.12 -3.35
CA LYS A 463 4.05 -24.50 -2.25
C LYS A 463 4.53 -24.08 -0.85
N ASP A 464 5.83 -24.06 -0.60
CA ASP A 464 6.40 -23.84 0.75
C ASP A 464 6.69 -22.38 1.09
N PHE A 465 6.05 -21.43 0.40
CA PHE A 465 6.34 -20.00 0.56
C PHE A 465 6.00 -19.47 1.96
N ALA A 466 4.86 -19.86 2.54
CA ALA A 466 4.41 -19.37 3.85
C ALA A 466 5.28 -19.87 5.02
N ILE A 467 5.98 -21.00 4.83
CA ILE A 467 6.82 -21.65 5.83
C ILE A 467 8.27 -21.15 5.73
N ASN A 468 8.81 -21.02 4.50
CA ASN A 468 10.20 -20.58 4.24
C ASN A 468 10.34 -19.07 4.06
N ARG A 469 9.56 -18.29 4.82
CA ARG A 469 9.35 -16.83 4.71
C ARG A 469 10.53 -16.09 4.05
N TYR A 470 10.24 -15.50 2.89
CA TYR A 470 11.07 -14.59 2.08
C TYR A 470 12.16 -15.16 1.17
N GLU A 471 12.76 -16.34 1.42
CA GLU A 471 13.84 -16.83 0.53
C GLU A 471 13.37 -17.13 -0.92
N PRO A 472 12.18 -17.71 -1.14
CA PRO A 472 11.63 -17.85 -2.49
C PRO A 472 11.28 -16.50 -3.16
N LEU A 473 10.90 -15.47 -2.38
CA LEU A 473 10.72 -14.11 -2.91
C LEU A 473 12.06 -13.51 -3.30
N ARG A 474 13.09 -13.66 -2.45
CA ARG A 474 14.45 -13.14 -2.67
C ARG A 474 15.05 -13.69 -3.95
N SER A 475 14.90 -14.99 -4.20
CA SER A 475 15.36 -15.64 -5.42
C SER A 475 14.50 -15.31 -6.66
N SER A 476 13.20 -15.06 -6.48
CA SER A 476 12.27 -14.79 -7.60
C SER A 476 12.15 -13.31 -8.00
N ILE A 477 12.37 -12.37 -7.07
CA ILE A 477 12.27 -10.92 -7.27
C ILE A 477 13.67 -10.29 -7.34
N GLY A 478 14.69 -10.94 -6.75
CA GLY A 478 16.09 -10.54 -6.80
C GLY A 478 16.68 -10.27 -5.40
N PRO A 479 17.97 -10.55 -5.17
CA PRO A 479 18.64 -10.44 -3.87
C PRO A 479 18.76 -9.01 -3.32
N HIS A 480 18.29 -7.97 -4.04
CA HIS A 480 18.45 -6.56 -3.67
C HIS A 480 17.19 -5.91 -3.10
N ILE A 481 16.09 -6.66 -2.94
CA ILE A 481 14.75 -6.05 -2.86
C ILE A 481 13.99 -6.41 -1.58
N GLY A 482 14.33 -7.51 -0.89
CA GLY A 482 13.57 -8.00 0.28
C GLY A 482 13.99 -7.42 1.64
N GLU A 483 15.26 -7.07 1.82
CA GLU A 483 15.89 -6.90 3.15
C GLU A 483 16.95 -5.78 3.17
N THR A 484 17.04 -4.96 2.13
CA THR A 484 18.05 -3.90 2.11
C THR A 484 17.64 -2.75 3.01
N VAL A 485 18.58 -2.34 3.87
CA VAL A 485 18.60 -1.11 4.66
C VAL A 485 18.14 0.16 3.90
N PHE A 486 18.18 0.17 2.57
CA PHE A 486 17.91 1.35 1.76
C PHE A 486 16.45 1.49 1.27
N ILE A 487 15.56 0.55 1.62
CA ILE A 487 14.24 0.41 0.97
C ILE A 487 13.06 0.68 1.92
N GLY A 488 13.24 0.59 3.25
CA GLY A 488 12.15 0.69 4.22
C GLY A 488 11.71 2.13 4.57
N ASN A 489 10.41 2.31 4.85
CA ASN A 489 9.87 3.56 5.45
C ASN A 489 10.42 3.80 6.87
N CYS A 490 10.70 2.73 7.60
CA CYS A 490 11.46 2.71 8.84
C CYS A 490 12.21 1.38 8.93
N ASN A 491 13.50 1.41 9.26
CA ASN A 491 14.29 0.20 9.48
C ASN A 491 14.38 -0.12 10.96
N LEU A 492 13.98 -1.34 11.33
CA LEU A 492 14.26 -1.93 12.64
C LEU A 492 15.48 -2.82 12.51
N MET A 493 16.62 -2.35 13.00
CA MET A 493 17.84 -3.14 13.05
C MET A 493 17.76 -4.14 14.20
N VAL A 494 17.96 -5.41 13.89
CA VAL A 494 18.02 -6.52 14.86
C VAL A 494 19.35 -7.24 14.72
N GLU A 495 19.71 -8.05 15.71
CA GLU A 495 21.00 -8.72 15.76
C GLU A 495 21.06 -9.87 14.76
N GLY A 496 20.02 -10.70 14.67
CA GLY A 496 20.04 -11.90 13.85
C GLY A 496 18.75 -12.23 13.11
N ILE A 497 18.86 -13.17 12.17
CA ILE A 497 17.73 -13.78 11.46
C ILE A 497 16.70 -14.43 12.40
N GLY A 498 17.13 -14.92 13.57
CA GLY A 498 16.23 -15.48 14.60
C GLY A 498 15.22 -14.44 15.07
N ASP A 499 15.71 -13.27 15.45
CA ASP A 499 14.92 -12.12 15.91
C ASP A 499 13.95 -11.67 14.81
N GLN A 500 14.43 -11.58 13.57
CA GLN A 500 13.59 -11.23 12.42
C GLN A 500 12.42 -12.20 12.27
N ILE A 501 12.67 -13.51 12.38
CA ILE A 501 11.64 -14.55 12.30
C ILE A 501 10.65 -14.44 13.47
N LEU A 502 11.13 -14.24 14.70
CA LEU A 502 10.29 -14.12 15.90
C LEU A 502 9.39 -12.87 15.84
N ILE A 503 9.96 -11.71 15.55
CA ILE A 503 9.25 -10.42 15.48
C ILE A 503 8.22 -10.45 14.36
N ALA A 504 8.60 -10.82 13.14
CA ALA A 504 7.66 -10.91 12.02
C ALA A 504 6.60 -12.00 12.25
N GLY A 505 7.01 -13.12 12.86
CA GLY A 505 6.16 -14.23 13.27
C GLY A 505 5.06 -13.82 14.24
N ALA A 506 5.46 -13.26 15.36
CA ALA A 506 4.58 -12.80 16.42
C ALA A 506 3.66 -11.66 15.95
N ALA A 507 4.17 -10.71 15.17
CA ALA A 507 3.35 -9.63 14.60
C ALA A 507 2.23 -10.18 13.70
N THR A 508 2.56 -11.13 12.82
CA THR A 508 1.58 -11.80 11.95
C THR A 508 0.57 -12.60 12.77
N TYR A 509 1.05 -13.35 13.77
CA TYR A 509 0.22 -14.16 14.66
C TYR A 509 -0.80 -13.32 15.44
N LEU A 510 -0.35 -12.25 16.10
CA LEU A 510 -1.23 -11.37 16.86
C LEU A 510 -2.27 -10.68 15.96
N ARG A 511 -1.86 -10.24 14.77
CA ARG A 511 -2.77 -9.62 13.79
C ARG A 511 -3.83 -10.61 13.32
N ALA A 512 -3.47 -11.87 13.06
CA ALA A 512 -4.42 -12.92 12.70
C ALA A 512 -5.47 -13.19 13.80
N ASN A 513 -5.13 -12.94 15.06
CA ASN A 513 -6.03 -13.05 16.21
C ASN A 513 -6.82 -11.76 16.52
N GLY A 514 -6.75 -10.73 15.66
CA GLY A 514 -7.53 -9.51 15.80
C GLY A 514 -7.00 -8.51 16.85
N VAL A 515 -5.72 -8.62 17.24
CA VAL A 515 -5.06 -7.65 18.11
C VAL A 515 -4.93 -6.30 17.38
N SER A 516 -5.06 -5.19 18.12
CA SER A 516 -4.96 -3.83 17.55
C SER A 516 -3.62 -3.58 16.87
N ASN A 517 -3.61 -2.71 15.85
CA ASN A 517 -2.39 -2.28 15.16
C ASN A 517 -1.37 -1.62 16.10
N LEU A 518 -1.80 -1.05 17.22
CA LEU A 518 -0.92 -0.43 18.22
C LEU A 518 -0.12 -1.45 19.06
N GLU A 519 -0.68 -2.65 19.21
CA GLU A 519 -0.09 -3.76 19.99
C GLU A 519 0.48 -4.86 19.08
N THR A 520 0.57 -4.57 17.78
CA THR A 520 1.23 -5.41 16.76
C THR A 520 2.21 -4.56 15.98
N LEU A 521 2.98 -5.17 15.08
CA LEU A 521 3.90 -4.45 14.21
C LEU A 521 3.35 -4.45 12.77
N ASP A 522 3.36 -3.30 12.11
CA ASP A 522 3.00 -3.20 10.70
C ASP A 522 4.25 -3.46 9.83
N LEU A 523 4.35 -4.68 9.30
CA LEU A 523 5.46 -5.13 8.47
C LEU A 523 5.50 -4.45 7.09
N ASN A 524 4.47 -3.70 6.71
CA ASN A 524 4.48 -2.86 5.51
C ASN A 524 5.12 -1.49 5.77
N GLN A 525 5.10 -1.01 7.02
CA GLN A 525 5.71 0.27 7.43
C GLN A 525 7.12 0.09 7.98
N ILE A 526 7.44 -1.09 8.52
CA ILE A 526 8.75 -1.38 9.08
C ILE A 526 9.46 -2.48 8.29
N THR A 527 10.73 -2.28 8.01
CA THR A 527 11.62 -3.31 7.46
C THR A 527 12.51 -3.79 8.59
N ILE A 528 12.37 -5.06 8.96
CA ILE A 528 13.22 -5.70 9.97
C ILE A 528 14.50 -6.14 9.26
N VAL A 529 15.64 -5.64 9.71
CA VAL A 529 16.95 -5.85 9.08
C VAL A 529 17.81 -6.71 10.00
N ASP A 530 18.10 -7.92 9.55
CA ASP A 530 19.16 -8.75 10.13
C ASP A 530 20.53 -8.10 9.87
N SER A 531 21.25 -7.80 10.94
CA SER A 531 22.57 -7.17 10.86
C SER A 531 23.73 -8.17 10.91
N GLY A 532 23.48 -9.46 11.16
CA GLY A 532 24.54 -10.47 11.30
C GLY A 532 25.34 -10.36 12.60
N GLY A 533 24.72 -9.82 13.66
CA GLY A 533 25.19 -9.69 15.03
C GLY A 533 25.23 -8.24 15.53
N ALA A 534 25.14 -8.04 16.86
CA ALA A 534 25.18 -6.70 17.47
C ALA A 534 26.38 -5.84 17.03
N THR A 535 27.54 -6.44 16.81
CA THR A 535 28.76 -5.73 16.39
C THR A 535 28.64 -5.03 15.03
N GLN A 536 27.74 -5.49 14.16
CA GLN A 536 27.55 -4.94 12.82
C GLN A 536 26.45 -3.87 12.78
N ILE A 537 25.58 -3.81 13.79
CA ILE A 537 24.47 -2.84 13.86
C ILE A 537 24.95 -1.40 13.68
N PRO A 538 26.01 -0.91 14.36
CA PRO A 538 26.47 0.48 14.17
C PRO A 538 26.86 0.79 12.72
N TYR A 539 27.48 -0.17 12.02
CA TYR A 539 27.82 -0.03 10.61
C TYR A 539 26.58 -0.01 9.72
N MET A 540 25.60 -0.87 9.98
CA MET A 540 24.33 -0.89 9.24
C MET A 540 23.52 0.39 9.44
N VAL A 541 23.47 0.93 10.66
CA VAL A 541 22.85 2.23 10.95
C VAL A 541 23.59 3.36 10.22
N TYR A 542 24.93 3.34 10.21
CA TYR A 542 25.72 4.30 9.45
C TYR A 542 25.41 4.26 7.95
N LEU A 543 25.25 3.06 7.37
CA LEU A 543 24.85 2.90 5.97
C LEU A 543 23.42 3.41 5.72
N ALA A 544 22.47 3.10 6.61
CA ALA A 544 21.08 3.52 6.51
C ALA A 544 20.91 5.04 6.51
N CYS A 545 21.57 5.70 7.46
CA CYS A 545 21.40 7.12 7.71
C CYS A 545 22.40 7.99 6.93
N GLY A 546 23.41 7.41 6.26
CA GLY A 546 24.31 8.09 5.33
C GLY A 546 25.00 9.36 5.87
N ARG A 547 25.40 10.25 4.94
CA ARG A 547 25.97 11.60 5.24
C ARG A 547 24.92 12.61 5.74
N HIS A 548 23.64 12.25 5.66
CA HIS A 548 22.50 13.07 6.06
C HIS A 548 21.58 12.24 6.96
N VAL A 549 21.76 12.39 8.29
CA VAL A 549 21.05 11.73 9.40
C VAL A 549 19.51 11.84 9.33
N ASP A 550 18.96 12.50 8.30
CA ASP A 550 17.58 12.90 8.16
C ASP A 550 16.89 12.31 6.91
N GLU A 551 17.40 11.26 6.27
CA GLU A 551 16.76 10.70 5.04
C GLU A 551 15.96 9.41 5.26
N ILE A 552 16.37 8.53 6.20
CA ILE A 552 15.67 7.25 6.48
C ILE A 552 15.50 7.08 7.99
N ALA A 553 14.26 6.79 8.44
CA ALA A 553 13.97 6.52 9.83
C ALA A 553 14.57 5.17 10.27
N ALA A 554 15.41 5.16 11.31
CA ALA A 554 16.02 3.95 11.84
C ALA A 554 15.77 3.82 13.35
N ILE A 555 15.44 2.62 13.79
CA ILE A 555 15.35 2.21 15.19
C ILE A 555 16.14 0.91 15.39
N VAL A 556 16.63 0.67 16.60
CA VAL A 556 17.47 -0.47 16.92
C VAL A 556 16.89 -1.23 18.11
N LEU A 557 16.81 -2.56 17.99
CA LEU A 557 16.55 -3.48 19.09
C LEU A 557 17.82 -4.29 19.37
N LEU A 558 18.24 -4.36 20.62
CA LEU A 558 19.44 -5.07 21.08
C LEU A 558 19.10 -6.03 22.21
N ASP A 559 19.82 -7.14 22.24
CA ASP A 559 19.90 -7.99 23.39
C ASP A 559 20.64 -7.24 24.52
N SER A 560 20.43 -7.70 25.76
CA SER A 560 21.01 -7.05 26.95
C SER A 560 22.29 -7.74 27.42
N ASP A 561 23.00 -8.37 26.49
CA ASP A 561 24.29 -9.02 26.70
C ASP A 561 25.47 -8.02 26.56
N GLN A 562 26.70 -8.50 26.66
CA GLN A 562 27.87 -7.64 26.51
C GLN A 562 27.98 -7.05 25.09
N SER A 563 27.64 -7.83 24.06
CA SER A 563 27.70 -7.39 22.66
C SER A 563 26.71 -6.26 22.37
N GLY A 564 25.46 -6.39 22.82
CA GLY A 564 24.43 -5.36 22.71
C GLY A 564 24.79 -4.09 23.49
N ASN A 565 25.35 -4.22 24.70
CA ASN A 565 25.83 -3.07 25.47
C ASN A 565 26.95 -2.29 24.76
N ASP A 566 27.88 -3.00 24.10
CA ASP A 566 28.96 -2.36 23.35
C ASP A 566 28.45 -1.75 22.04
N ALA A 567 27.48 -2.37 21.37
CA ALA A 567 26.80 -1.79 20.20
C ALA A 567 26.07 -0.49 20.57
N LYS A 568 25.31 -0.46 21.69
CA LYS A 568 24.64 0.76 22.20
C LYS A 568 25.65 1.87 22.47
N LYS A 569 26.78 1.58 23.12
CA LYS A 569 27.86 2.56 23.34
C LYS A 569 28.40 3.14 22.04
N GLN A 570 28.58 2.31 21.00
CA GLN A 570 29.06 2.77 19.69
C GLN A 570 28.03 3.64 18.97
N LEU A 571 26.75 3.29 19.03
CA LEU A 571 25.65 4.08 18.44
C LEU A 571 25.54 5.47 19.08
N LEU A 572 25.71 5.55 20.40
CA LEU A 572 25.76 6.81 21.16
C LEU A 572 27.11 7.53 21.05
N GLY A 573 28.14 6.83 20.60
CA GLY A 573 29.50 7.35 20.44
C GLY A 573 29.61 8.39 19.32
N LYS A 574 30.59 9.30 19.46
CA LYS A 574 30.85 10.40 18.51
C LYS A 574 31.62 9.91 17.27
N GLY A 575 31.09 8.91 16.56
CA GLY A 575 31.76 8.24 15.43
C GLY A 575 31.42 8.78 14.02
N GLY A 576 30.39 9.63 13.88
CA GLY A 576 29.97 10.17 12.57
C GLY A 576 30.79 11.36 12.09
N GLN A 577 30.70 11.70 10.78
CA GLN A 577 31.19 12.99 10.27
C GLN A 577 30.52 14.11 11.09
N HIS A 578 31.34 15.00 11.68
CA HIS A 578 30.96 16.05 12.66
C HIS A 578 30.83 15.66 14.14
N LYS A 579 31.34 14.51 14.61
CA LYS A 579 31.35 14.13 16.05
C LYS A 579 29.94 14.06 16.69
N ARG A 580 28.92 13.73 15.91
CA ARG A 580 27.54 13.50 16.38
C ARG A 580 27.31 12.01 16.64
N PRO A 581 26.40 11.64 17.56
CA PRO A 581 25.98 10.25 17.73
C PRO A 581 25.36 9.73 16.43
N LEU A 582 25.54 8.44 16.13
CA LEU A 582 24.95 7.79 14.95
C LEU A 582 23.44 7.71 15.06
N LEU A 583 22.94 7.51 16.29
CA LEU A 583 21.52 7.45 16.59
C LEU A 583 21.23 8.08 17.96
N LYS A 584 20.06 8.71 18.12
CA LYS A 584 19.62 9.23 19.42
C LYS A 584 19.22 8.07 20.33
N GLU A 585 19.48 8.20 21.63
CA GLU A 585 19.18 7.17 22.64
C GLU A 585 17.73 6.69 22.60
N LYS A 586 16.75 7.59 22.41
CA LYS A 586 15.33 7.23 22.30
C LYS A 586 14.96 6.29 21.15
N PHE A 587 15.86 6.06 20.19
CA PHE A 587 15.67 5.14 19.07
C PHE A 587 16.46 3.83 19.23
N ILE A 588 17.05 3.61 20.41
CA ILE A 588 17.75 2.38 20.78
C ILE A 588 16.98 1.75 21.94
N LEU A 589 16.55 0.51 21.78
CA LEU A 589 15.86 -0.27 22.81
C LEU A 589 16.70 -1.49 23.16
N GLN A 590 17.00 -1.68 24.45
CA GLN A 590 17.49 -2.96 24.96
C GLN A 590 16.34 -3.73 25.61
N LEU A 591 16.32 -5.05 25.47
CA LEU A 591 15.23 -5.88 26.03
C LEU A 591 15.09 -5.74 27.55
N ALA A 592 16.20 -5.55 28.28
CA ALA A 592 16.18 -5.32 29.72
C ALA A 592 15.47 -4.02 30.13
N ASP A 593 15.33 -3.04 29.24
CA ASP A 593 14.56 -1.80 29.50
C ASP A 593 13.06 -2.10 29.73
N LEU A 594 12.59 -3.29 29.31
CA LEU A 594 11.20 -3.76 29.46
C LEU A 594 11.05 -4.94 30.43
N LYS A 595 12.13 -5.34 31.13
CA LYS A 595 12.18 -6.53 31.99
C LYS A 595 11.02 -6.62 32.99
N GLU A 596 10.71 -5.52 33.67
CA GLU A 596 9.66 -5.47 34.71
C GLU A 596 8.25 -5.62 34.15
N GLN A 597 8.06 -5.41 32.85
CA GLN A 597 6.76 -5.51 32.18
C GLN A 597 6.51 -6.91 31.62
N PHE A 598 7.57 -7.68 31.36
CA PHE A 598 7.47 -9.01 30.79
C PHE A 598 7.06 -10.06 31.83
N CYS A 599 6.23 -11.00 31.38
CA CYS A 599 5.95 -12.25 32.08
C CYS A 599 7.09 -13.24 31.77
N LEU A 600 8.19 -13.13 32.53
CA LEU A 600 9.37 -14.01 32.42
C LEU A 600 9.21 -15.25 33.31
N VAL A 601 10.00 -16.28 33.02
CA VAL A 601 10.12 -17.47 33.89
C VAL A 601 10.63 -17.01 35.27
N ALA A 602 10.02 -17.52 36.35
CA ALA A 602 10.14 -16.97 37.71
C ALA A 602 11.57 -16.89 38.29
N ASP A 603 12.56 -17.56 37.67
CA ASP A 603 13.96 -17.59 38.10
C ASP A 603 14.93 -16.89 37.11
N ASN A 604 14.45 -16.28 36.02
CA ASN A 604 15.25 -15.58 35.00
C ASN A 604 15.68 -14.15 35.40
N VAL A 605 16.24 -13.99 36.60
CA VAL A 605 16.72 -12.67 37.08
C VAL A 605 18.17 -12.39 36.62
N THR A 606 18.55 -12.79 35.42
CA THR A 606 19.81 -12.34 34.81
C THR A 606 19.67 -10.89 34.32
N ALA A 607 20.78 -10.14 34.27
CA ALA A 607 20.82 -8.84 33.59
C ALA A 607 20.89 -8.99 32.05
N GLN A 608 21.19 -10.20 31.58
CA GLN A 608 21.32 -10.58 30.18
C GLN A 608 20.01 -11.19 29.71
N ILE A 609 19.24 -10.42 28.94
CA ILE A 609 17.97 -10.84 28.35
C ILE A 609 18.14 -10.80 26.83
N GLU A 610 17.94 -11.94 26.19
CA GLU A 610 17.83 -12.12 24.75
C GLU A 610 16.35 -12.23 24.33
N ILE A 611 16.07 -12.12 23.03
CA ILE A 611 14.69 -12.20 22.53
C ILE A 611 14.06 -13.57 22.75
N GLU A 612 14.85 -14.64 22.84
CA GLU A 612 14.34 -15.96 23.16
C GLU A 612 13.85 -16.08 24.62
N ASP A 613 14.36 -15.26 25.54
CA ASP A 613 14.02 -15.31 26.97
C ASP A 613 12.63 -14.74 27.28
N ILE A 614 12.08 -13.91 26.39
CA ILE A 614 10.70 -13.41 26.51
C ILE A 614 9.66 -14.45 26.03
N ILE A 615 10.10 -15.61 25.54
CA ILE A 615 9.22 -16.71 25.11
C ILE A 615 8.98 -17.66 26.29
N PRO A 616 7.72 -18.01 26.61
CA PRO A 616 7.42 -18.95 27.68
C PRO A 616 8.02 -20.34 27.46
N LEU A 617 8.64 -20.89 28.50
CA LEU A 617 9.37 -22.16 28.47
C LEU A 617 8.60 -23.34 27.83
N PRO A 618 7.29 -23.55 28.08
CA PRO A 618 6.55 -24.64 27.44
C PRO A 618 6.56 -24.57 25.91
N ILE A 619 6.53 -23.36 25.35
CA ILE A 619 6.61 -23.12 23.90
C ILE A 619 8.03 -23.44 23.41
N CYS A 620 9.06 -23.00 24.13
CA CYS A 620 10.47 -23.27 23.79
C CYS A 620 10.78 -24.77 23.73
N ILE A 621 10.25 -25.54 24.69
CA ILE A 621 10.43 -27.00 24.75
C ILE A 621 9.77 -27.67 23.55
N GLN A 622 8.51 -27.34 23.24
CA GLN A 622 7.82 -27.94 22.11
C GLN A 622 8.43 -27.52 20.76
N ALA A 623 8.88 -26.28 20.64
CA ALA A 623 9.58 -25.80 19.46
C ALA A 623 10.88 -26.58 19.23
N THR A 624 11.62 -26.86 20.32
CA THR A 624 12.83 -27.69 20.28
C THR A 624 12.51 -29.12 19.85
N LYS A 625 11.45 -29.74 20.39
CA LYS A 625 11.04 -31.09 20.00
C LYS A 625 10.70 -31.18 18.51
N LEU A 626 9.90 -30.25 18.00
CA LEU A 626 9.55 -30.18 16.58
C LEU A 626 10.79 -29.99 15.69
N TYR A 627 11.72 -29.12 16.10
CA TYR A 627 12.96 -28.90 15.37
C TYR A 627 13.80 -30.18 15.27
N LEU A 628 13.98 -30.89 16.40
CA LEU A 628 14.77 -32.13 16.43
C LEU A 628 14.10 -33.27 15.64
N GLN A 629 12.77 -33.35 15.65
CA GLN A 629 12.01 -34.29 14.82
C GLN A 629 12.18 -34.00 13.32
N GLU A 630 12.12 -32.73 12.93
CA GLU A 630 12.18 -32.34 11.51
C GLU A 630 13.58 -32.49 10.91
N PHE A 631 14.61 -32.00 11.63
CA PHE A 631 15.97 -31.92 11.09
C PHE A 631 16.83 -33.12 11.42
N LEU A 632 16.59 -33.78 12.55
CA LEU A 632 17.39 -34.91 13.02
C LEU A 632 16.61 -36.24 13.03
N GLN A 633 15.33 -36.22 12.61
CA GLN A 633 14.47 -37.42 12.51
C GLN A 633 14.41 -38.23 13.81
N VAL A 634 14.52 -37.54 14.95
CA VAL A 634 14.47 -38.17 16.27
C VAL A 634 13.03 -38.50 16.62
N GLU A 635 12.75 -39.75 17.03
CA GLU A 635 11.42 -40.18 17.43
C GLU A 635 10.93 -39.43 18.69
N GLU A 636 9.63 -39.14 18.77
CA GLU A 636 9.03 -38.40 19.89
C GLU A 636 9.32 -39.06 21.25
N THR A 637 9.34 -40.39 21.29
CA THR A 637 9.63 -41.17 22.50
C THR A 637 11.04 -40.94 23.02
N GLU A 638 11.99 -40.58 22.15
CA GLU A 638 13.38 -40.32 22.53
C GLU A 638 13.59 -38.91 23.10
N LEU A 639 12.60 -38.03 22.98
CA LEU A 639 12.65 -36.63 23.42
C LEU A 639 11.92 -36.39 24.74
N LEU A 640 11.48 -37.46 25.42
CA LEU A 640 10.77 -37.38 26.71
C LEU A 640 11.63 -36.75 27.83
N PHE A 641 12.96 -36.78 27.70
CA PHE A 641 13.88 -36.17 28.66
C PHE A 641 13.83 -34.62 28.65
N LEU A 642 13.40 -34.01 27.54
CA LEU A 642 13.19 -32.56 27.42
C LEU A 642 11.89 -32.18 28.14
N ASN A 643 12.01 -31.88 29.43
CA ASN A 643 10.92 -31.43 30.29
C ASN A 643 11.26 -30.11 31.01
N GLU A 644 10.22 -29.45 31.54
CA GLU A 644 10.33 -28.14 32.19
C GLU A 644 11.25 -28.17 33.41
N ASP A 645 11.17 -29.21 34.25
CA ASP A 645 11.94 -29.30 35.49
C ASP A 645 13.46 -29.34 35.21
N LEU A 646 13.89 -30.11 34.22
CA LEU A 646 15.29 -30.25 33.85
C LEU A 646 15.84 -28.93 33.29
N ILE A 647 15.11 -28.27 32.39
CA ILE A 647 15.57 -27.02 31.78
C ILE A 647 15.53 -25.88 32.81
N SER A 648 14.50 -25.82 33.67
CA SER A 648 14.42 -24.82 34.74
C SER A 648 15.58 -24.94 35.73
N SER A 649 16.08 -26.15 35.98
CA SER A 649 17.28 -26.35 36.82
C SER A 649 18.57 -25.84 36.19
N ASN A 650 18.66 -25.82 34.86
CA ASN A 650 19.82 -25.33 34.09
C ASN A 650 19.75 -23.84 33.76
N ILE A 651 18.59 -23.20 33.95
CA ILE A 651 18.34 -21.79 33.62
C ILE A 651 19.04 -20.83 34.62
N ALA A 652 19.45 -21.29 35.81
CA ALA A 652 20.10 -20.44 36.80
C ALA A 652 21.38 -19.79 36.22
N ASP A 653 21.32 -18.48 35.99
CA ASP A 653 22.36 -17.61 35.41
C ASP A 653 22.65 -17.76 33.89
N GLN A 654 21.76 -18.40 33.11
CA GLN A 654 21.91 -18.55 31.65
C GLN A 654 20.65 -18.14 30.88
N THR A 655 20.80 -17.93 29.57
CA THR A 655 19.65 -17.74 28.67
C THR A 655 18.88 -19.05 28.48
N VAL A 656 17.60 -18.96 28.09
CA VAL A 656 16.76 -20.15 27.84
C VAL A 656 17.37 -21.04 26.75
N LEU A 657 17.96 -20.45 25.72
CA LEU A 657 18.55 -21.21 24.62
C LEU A 657 19.86 -21.90 25.05
N ASP A 658 20.69 -21.25 25.86
CA ASP A 658 21.90 -21.84 26.45
C ASP A 658 21.55 -23.02 27.38
N ALA A 659 20.51 -22.86 28.21
CA ALA A 659 20.03 -23.93 29.08
C ALA A 659 19.50 -25.14 28.29
N ILE A 660 18.80 -24.90 27.18
CA ILE A 660 18.36 -25.95 26.25
C ILE A 660 19.57 -26.62 25.60
N GLU A 661 20.55 -25.86 25.10
CA GLU A 661 21.75 -26.42 24.51
C GLU A 661 22.57 -27.25 25.50
N GLN A 662 22.71 -26.80 26.75
CA GLN A 662 23.37 -27.54 27.80
C GLN A 662 22.65 -28.87 28.05
N THR A 663 21.33 -28.84 28.16
CA THR A 663 20.50 -30.04 28.32
C THR A 663 20.65 -31.02 27.15
N LEU A 664 20.85 -30.52 25.93
CA LEU A 664 21.14 -31.37 24.76
C LEU A 664 22.57 -31.93 24.77
N LYS A 665 23.55 -31.16 25.23
CA LYS A 665 24.97 -31.57 25.36
C LYS A 665 25.15 -32.69 26.38
N ASP A 666 24.27 -32.79 27.38
CA ASP A 666 24.23 -33.90 28.34
C ASP A 666 23.93 -35.26 27.67
N PHE A 667 23.51 -35.26 26.40
CA PHE A 667 23.32 -36.46 25.56
C PHE A 667 24.28 -36.47 24.35
N PRO A 668 25.61 -36.55 24.58
CA PRO A 668 26.63 -36.35 23.53
C PRO A 668 26.61 -37.43 22.44
N GLU A 669 26.04 -38.61 22.71
CA GLU A 669 25.92 -39.70 21.74
C GLU A 669 25.07 -39.34 20.51
N LYS A 670 24.21 -38.31 20.62
CA LYS A 670 23.25 -37.91 19.59
C LYS A 670 23.66 -36.68 18.76
N ASN A 671 24.76 -35.99 19.08
CA ASN A 671 25.23 -34.77 18.38
C ASN A 671 24.12 -33.72 18.13
N LEU A 672 23.21 -33.55 19.09
CA LEU A 672 22.05 -32.66 18.96
C LEU A 672 22.51 -31.19 19.06
N LYS A 673 22.12 -30.38 18.08
CA LYS A 673 22.35 -28.93 18.05
C LYS A 673 21.10 -28.23 17.53
N ILE A 674 20.89 -27.00 17.97
CA ILE A 674 19.79 -26.15 17.52
C ILE A 674 20.38 -24.91 16.85
N SER A 675 19.76 -24.45 15.77
CA SER A 675 20.04 -23.11 15.23
C SER A 675 18.98 -22.12 15.71
N LYS A 676 19.37 -20.89 16.10
CA LYS A 676 18.42 -19.83 16.49
C LYS A 676 17.32 -19.62 15.46
N ALA A 677 17.66 -19.62 14.16
CA ALA A 677 16.69 -19.51 13.07
C ALA A 677 15.69 -20.68 13.01
N GLY A 678 16.18 -21.92 13.18
CA GLY A 678 15.34 -23.12 13.18
C GLY A 678 14.44 -23.21 14.40
N PHE A 679 14.95 -22.80 15.56
CA PHE A 679 14.19 -22.64 16.79
C PHE A 679 13.08 -21.61 16.63
N ALA A 680 13.41 -20.39 16.18
CA ALA A 680 12.45 -19.31 15.96
C ALA A 680 11.28 -19.72 15.03
N ARG A 681 11.56 -20.45 13.93
CA ARG A 681 10.51 -20.97 13.05
C ARG A 681 9.56 -21.92 13.77
N ASN A 682 10.11 -22.82 14.57
CA ASN A 682 9.31 -23.79 15.32
C ASN A 682 8.54 -23.15 16.47
N VAL A 683 9.05 -22.10 17.12
CA VAL A 683 8.28 -21.28 18.08
C VAL A 683 7.01 -20.74 17.43
N ILE A 684 7.14 -20.09 16.27
CA ILE A 684 5.98 -19.53 15.56
C ILE A 684 5.03 -20.62 15.10
N ARG A 685 5.54 -21.78 14.69
CA ARG A 685 4.71 -22.94 14.37
C ARG A 685 3.90 -23.43 15.56
N VAL A 686 4.53 -23.63 16.72
CA VAL A 686 3.87 -24.05 17.97
C VAL A 686 2.76 -23.08 18.33
N VAL A 687 3.06 -21.78 18.38
CA VAL A 687 2.09 -20.73 18.73
C VAL A 687 0.87 -20.74 17.78
N ASN A 688 1.09 -20.90 16.48
CA ASN A 688 -0.01 -21.01 15.50
C ASN A 688 -0.83 -22.30 15.66
N GLU A 689 -0.18 -23.44 15.88
CA GLU A 689 -0.86 -24.72 16.08
C GLU A 689 -1.69 -24.73 17.37
N TRP A 690 -1.12 -24.21 18.45
CA TRP A 690 -1.76 -24.07 19.77
C TRP A 690 -2.96 -23.13 19.69
N SER A 691 -2.83 -21.97 19.05
CA SER A 691 -3.96 -21.04 18.87
C SER A 691 -5.12 -21.67 18.09
N ARG A 692 -4.85 -22.42 17.03
CA ARG A 692 -5.90 -23.14 16.26
C ARG A 692 -6.59 -24.23 17.07
N LYS A 693 -5.88 -24.83 18.04
CA LYS A 693 -6.36 -25.93 18.88
C LYS A 693 -6.61 -25.49 20.33
N ARG A 694 -6.92 -24.21 20.56
CA ARG A 694 -7.02 -23.63 21.92
C ARG A 694 -7.93 -24.40 22.88
N ASN A 695 -9.01 -25.00 22.36
CA ASN A 695 -9.96 -25.81 23.15
C ASN A 695 -9.40 -27.17 23.62
N LEU A 696 -8.30 -27.64 23.03
CA LEU A 696 -7.65 -28.91 23.33
C LEU A 696 -6.40 -28.74 24.21
N LEU A 697 -5.99 -27.50 24.49
CA LEU A 697 -4.81 -27.19 25.28
C LEU A 697 -5.09 -27.39 26.78
N ASN A 698 -4.06 -27.79 27.52
CA ASN A 698 -4.10 -27.80 28.98
C ASN A 698 -3.92 -26.38 29.56
N GLY A 699 -4.22 -26.20 30.85
CA GLY A 699 -4.14 -24.88 31.50
C GLY A 699 -2.78 -24.19 31.36
N ARG A 700 -1.67 -24.94 31.48
CA ARG A 700 -0.32 -24.40 31.36
C ARG A 700 0.01 -23.94 29.95
N GLU A 701 -0.43 -24.69 28.93
CA GLU A 701 -0.26 -24.32 27.52
C GLU A 701 -1.07 -23.06 27.16
N ILE A 702 -2.25 -22.89 27.76
CA ILE A 702 -3.06 -21.68 27.60
C ILE A 702 -2.36 -20.47 28.23
N ASP A 703 -1.82 -20.61 29.45
CA ASP A 703 -1.09 -19.55 30.14
C ASP A 703 0.18 -19.17 29.37
N ALA A 704 0.93 -20.15 28.87
CA ALA A 704 2.09 -19.92 28.02
C ALA A 704 1.74 -19.16 26.73
N LEU A 705 0.61 -19.49 26.08
CA LEU A 705 0.15 -18.75 24.91
C LEU A 705 -0.21 -17.29 25.27
N GLN A 706 -0.85 -17.06 26.42
CA GLN A 706 -1.21 -15.72 26.88
C GLN A 706 0.02 -14.88 27.24
N PHE A 707 1.02 -15.46 27.92
CA PHE A 707 2.27 -14.75 28.25
C PHE A 707 3.08 -14.42 27.00
N PHE A 708 3.13 -15.32 26.02
CA PHE A 708 3.73 -15.03 24.71
C PHE A 708 3.06 -13.82 24.06
N GLU A 709 1.71 -13.80 24.02
CA GLU A 709 0.95 -12.69 23.48
C GLU A 709 1.23 -11.37 24.22
N GLN A 710 1.25 -11.40 25.56
CA GLN A 710 1.49 -10.23 26.39
C GLN A 710 2.90 -9.65 26.18
N ASN A 711 3.94 -10.48 26.19
CA ASN A 711 5.32 -10.05 26.05
C ASN A 711 5.56 -9.37 24.69
N PHE A 712 5.08 -9.98 23.59
CA PHE A 712 5.23 -9.38 22.27
C PHE A 712 4.37 -8.13 22.08
N LYS A 713 3.17 -8.03 22.69
CA LYS A 713 2.38 -6.79 22.67
C LYS A 713 3.12 -5.63 23.33
N ILE A 714 3.78 -5.88 24.47
CA ILE A 714 4.60 -4.87 25.17
C ILE A 714 5.75 -4.39 24.28
N LEU A 715 6.49 -5.34 23.69
CA LEU A 715 7.58 -5.03 22.78
C LEU A 715 7.10 -4.20 21.58
N PHE A 716 6.02 -4.62 20.92
CA PHE A 716 5.49 -3.92 19.74
C PHE A 716 4.94 -2.53 20.08
N LYS A 717 4.31 -2.35 21.23
CA LYS A 717 3.84 -1.03 21.68
C LYS A 717 5.01 -0.04 21.79
N LYS A 718 6.14 -0.47 22.36
CA LYS A 718 7.36 0.35 22.45
C LYS A 718 7.96 0.63 21.07
N LEU A 719 8.08 -0.39 20.21
CA LEU A 719 8.63 -0.23 18.85
C LEU A 719 7.77 0.71 17.99
N ASN A 720 6.44 0.65 18.09
CA ASN A 720 5.53 1.56 17.38
C ASN A 720 5.69 3.02 17.80
N ILE A 721 5.94 3.29 19.09
CA ILE A 721 6.22 4.65 19.57
C ILE A 721 7.54 5.17 18.97
N MET A 722 8.58 4.34 18.99
CA MET A 722 9.90 4.68 18.43
C MET A 722 9.81 4.93 16.92
N GLN A 723 9.11 4.05 16.19
CA GLN A 723 8.91 4.12 14.74
C GLN A 723 8.19 5.43 14.34
N ARG A 724 7.08 5.77 14.99
CA ARG A 724 6.35 7.02 14.73
C ARG A 724 7.22 8.25 15.02
N SER A 725 7.92 8.26 16.16
CA SER A 725 8.81 9.38 16.51
C SER A 725 9.98 9.53 15.51
N ALA A 726 10.51 8.42 14.99
CA ALA A 726 11.59 8.43 14.00
C ALA A 726 11.12 9.01 12.65
N GLN A 727 9.92 8.64 12.18
CA GLN A 727 9.36 9.13 10.92
C GLN A 727 8.93 10.60 10.97
N GLN A 728 8.41 11.08 12.10
CA GLN A 728 7.96 12.47 12.24
C GLN A 728 9.09 13.50 12.12
N LYS A 729 10.34 13.13 12.44
CA LYS A 729 11.52 14.01 12.34
C LYS A 729 11.78 14.52 10.91
N LEU A 730 11.25 13.83 9.89
CA LEU A 730 11.44 14.16 8.47
C LEU A 730 10.63 15.39 8.01
N THR A 731 9.68 15.91 8.81
CA THR A 731 8.78 17.01 8.39
C THR A 731 9.13 18.35 9.05
N ARG A 732 9.67 19.30 8.28
CA ARG A 732 9.95 20.70 8.71
C ARG A 732 8.68 21.56 8.65
N GLU A 733 7.89 21.55 9.72
CA GLU A 733 6.71 22.43 9.92
C GLU A 733 6.72 23.01 11.36
N ARG A 734 6.11 24.18 11.58
CA ARG A 734 5.94 24.82 12.91
C ARG A 734 4.97 23.99 13.80
N LEU A 735 5.17 23.96 15.13
CA LEU A 735 4.43 23.07 16.04
C LEU A 735 2.90 23.24 15.93
N SER A 736 2.42 24.48 16.03
CA SER A 736 0.98 24.79 16.00
C SER A 736 0.29 24.33 14.71
N GLN A 737 1.00 24.40 13.58
CA GLN A 737 0.51 23.90 12.30
C GLN A 737 0.48 22.37 12.26
N LYS A 738 1.46 21.70 12.89
CA LYS A 738 1.49 20.22 12.99
C LYS A 738 0.32 19.67 13.81
N ILE A 739 0.03 20.27 14.96
CA ILE A 739 -1.08 19.84 15.84
C ILE A 739 -2.43 20.06 15.13
N GLU A 740 -2.65 21.22 14.52
CA GLU A 740 -3.88 21.49 13.77
C GLU A 740 -4.05 20.56 12.57
N ARG A 741 -2.96 20.20 11.88
CA ARG A 741 -2.98 19.22 10.79
C ARG A 741 -3.40 17.84 11.28
N LEU A 742 -2.83 17.35 12.39
CA LEU A 742 -3.19 16.05 12.96
C LEU A 742 -4.67 16.01 13.36
N LYS A 743 -5.18 17.08 14.01
CA LYS A 743 -6.59 17.20 14.37
C LYS A 743 -7.51 17.22 13.16
N LYS A 744 -7.25 18.10 12.17
CA LYS A 744 -8.07 18.20 10.95
C LYS A 744 -8.05 16.87 10.18
N GLY A 745 -6.89 16.25 10.07
CA GLY A 745 -6.73 14.94 9.43
C GLY A 745 -7.46 13.83 10.18
N PHE A 746 -7.51 13.86 11.51
CA PHE A 746 -8.30 12.91 12.30
C PHE A 746 -9.81 13.09 12.06
N ILE A 747 -10.31 14.33 12.13
CA ILE A 747 -11.73 14.64 11.91
C ILE A 747 -12.16 14.26 10.48
N ALA A 748 -11.30 14.50 9.48
CA ALA A 748 -11.56 14.10 8.09
C ALA A 748 -11.56 12.58 7.87
N ARG A 749 -10.70 11.84 8.61
CA ARG A 749 -10.67 10.36 8.60
C ARG A 749 -11.90 9.75 9.26
N HIS A 750 -12.37 10.39 10.31
CA HIS A 750 -13.43 9.88 11.17
C HIS A 750 -14.56 10.92 11.27
N PRO A 751 -15.34 11.17 10.19
CA PRO A 751 -16.35 12.23 10.22
C PRO A 751 -17.51 11.91 11.16
N ILE A 752 -17.86 10.63 11.31
CA ILE A 752 -19.06 10.16 12.03
C ILE A 752 -18.69 9.49 13.36
N SER A 753 -17.63 8.68 13.36
CA SER A 753 -17.15 7.96 14.54
C SER A 753 -15.69 7.55 14.35
N ALA A 754 -14.95 7.43 15.44
CA ALA A 754 -13.61 6.87 15.47
C ALA A 754 -13.54 5.72 16.49
N LYS A 755 -12.62 4.79 16.30
CA LYS A 755 -12.28 3.84 17.36
C LYS A 755 -11.39 4.53 18.39
N ARG A 756 -11.37 3.96 19.61
CA ARG A 756 -10.47 4.42 20.67
C ARG A 756 -9.00 4.33 20.25
N GLU A 757 -8.62 3.29 19.51
CA GLU A 757 -7.27 3.16 18.92
C GLU A 757 -6.88 4.38 18.07
N ASP A 758 -7.80 4.90 17.25
CA ASP A 758 -7.53 6.05 16.39
C ASP A 758 -7.25 7.31 17.24
N GLY A 759 -7.96 7.45 18.36
CA GLY A 759 -7.78 8.55 19.32
C GLY A 759 -6.46 8.47 20.06
N VAL A 760 -6.05 7.26 20.49
CA VAL A 760 -4.73 7.02 21.10
C VAL A 760 -3.62 7.37 20.12
N ILE A 761 -3.73 6.94 18.86
CA ILE A 761 -2.75 7.27 17.81
C ILE A 761 -2.59 8.79 17.66
N LEU A 762 -3.71 9.52 17.60
CA LEU A 762 -3.70 10.98 17.48
C LEU A 762 -2.95 11.64 18.65
N PHE A 763 -3.22 11.21 19.88
CA PHE A 763 -2.62 11.80 21.07
C PHE A 763 -1.14 11.45 21.23
N ASP A 764 -0.75 10.19 20.97
CA ASP A 764 0.66 9.80 20.90
C ASP A 764 1.43 10.63 19.87
N ASP A 765 0.81 10.87 18.70
CA ASP A 765 1.43 11.69 17.65
C ASP A 765 1.62 13.14 18.11
N ILE A 766 0.63 13.74 18.79
CA ILE A 766 0.74 15.10 19.32
C ILE A 766 1.81 15.16 20.43
N GLU A 767 1.80 14.23 21.39
CA GLU A 767 2.78 14.16 22.48
C GLU A 767 4.21 13.98 21.95
N GLY A 768 4.40 13.11 20.95
CA GLY A 768 5.71 12.91 20.32
C GLY A 768 6.25 14.16 19.62
N ILE A 769 5.36 14.98 19.03
CA ILE A 769 5.75 16.26 18.45
C ILE A 769 6.14 17.26 19.55
N LEU A 770 5.37 17.35 20.63
CA LEU A 770 5.67 18.24 21.76
C LEU A 770 7.05 17.94 22.35
N GLU A 771 7.38 16.66 22.55
CA GLU A 771 8.68 16.23 23.10
C GLU A 771 9.86 16.53 22.17
N SER A 772 9.62 16.58 20.86
CA SER A 772 10.66 16.90 19.89
C SER A 772 10.99 18.39 19.77
N ASN A 773 10.14 19.28 20.31
CA ASN A 773 10.26 20.74 20.17
C ASN A 773 10.56 21.48 21.50
N ILE A 774 10.92 20.75 22.57
CA ILE A 774 11.24 21.32 23.89
C ILE A 774 12.32 22.41 23.83
N GLU A 775 13.22 22.37 22.84
CA GLU A 775 14.30 23.36 22.69
C GLU A 775 13.85 24.71 22.07
N ASN A 776 12.65 24.81 21.48
CA ASN A 776 12.23 25.97 20.67
C ASN A 776 10.97 26.71 21.18
N GLU A 777 10.25 26.18 22.18
CA GLU A 777 8.98 26.74 22.67
C GLU A 777 8.90 26.73 24.21
N SER A 778 7.93 27.45 24.78
CA SER A 778 7.79 27.58 26.24
C SER A 778 7.37 26.25 26.89
N ILE A 779 8.06 25.86 27.96
CA ILE A 779 7.82 24.58 28.67
C ILE A 779 6.38 24.50 29.20
N LYS A 780 5.81 25.64 29.63
CA LYS A 780 4.43 25.74 30.14
C LYS A 780 3.36 25.47 29.07
N GLU A 781 3.55 25.94 27.83
CA GLU A 781 2.63 25.65 26.73
C GLU A 781 2.55 24.14 26.45
N ILE A 782 3.71 23.48 26.45
CA ILE A 782 3.81 22.04 26.26
C ILE A 782 3.11 21.27 27.38
N GLU A 783 3.30 21.68 28.63
CA GLU A 783 2.66 21.06 29.80
C GLU A 783 1.14 21.23 29.81
N ALA A 784 0.64 22.42 29.45
CA ALA A 784 -0.79 22.69 29.34
C ALA A 784 -1.46 21.80 28.28
N VAL A 785 -0.82 21.63 27.12
CA VAL A 785 -1.30 20.75 26.05
C VAL A 785 -1.26 19.28 26.49
N LYS A 786 -0.19 18.84 27.17
CA LYS A 786 -0.09 17.46 27.72
C LYS A 786 -1.19 17.17 28.74
N ASN A 787 -1.48 18.10 29.64
CA ASN A 787 -2.54 17.94 30.63
C ASN A 787 -3.92 17.78 29.99
N GLU A 788 -4.25 18.60 28.98
CA GLU A 788 -5.53 18.48 28.27
C GLU A 788 -5.65 17.13 27.53
N ILE A 789 -4.55 16.64 26.93
CA ILE A 789 -4.51 15.31 26.30
C ILE A 789 -4.80 14.21 27.33
N GLN A 790 -4.18 14.27 28.51
CA GLN A 790 -4.38 13.28 29.57
C GLN A 790 -5.81 13.29 30.11
N ASN A 791 -6.44 14.47 30.21
CA ASN A 791 -7.86 14.59 30.57
C ASN A 791 -8.73 13.88 29.53
N LEU A 792 -8.52 14.15 28.25
CA LEU A 792 -9.28 13.52 27.16
C LEU A 792 -9.07 12.00 27.10
N ARG A 793 -7.86 11.49 27.34
CA ARG A 793 -7.62 10.03 27.42
C ARG A 793 -8.48 9.38 28.50
N ARG A 794 -8.59 10.01 29.67
CA ARG A 794 -9.38 9.52 30.82
C ARG A 794 -10.88 9.63 30.57
N ASP A 795 -11.35 10.79 30.13
CA ASP A 795 -12.77 11.08 29.90
C ASP A 795 -13.39 10.10 28.90
N TYR A 796 -12.65 9.78 27.84
CA TYR A 796 -13.12 8.91 26.75
C TYR A 796 -12.60 7.46 26.86
N LYS A 797 -11.89 7.13 27.95
CA LYS A 797 -11.35 5.79 28.26
C LYS A 797 -10.57 5.18 27.08
N LEU A 798 -9.75 6.00 26.44
CA LEU A 798 -9.10 5.63 25.16
C LEU A 798 -8.15 4.44 25.31
N ASP A 799 -7.50 4.31 26.46
CA ASP A 799 -6.52 3.23 26.73
C ASP A 799 -7.19 1.90 27.14
N ILE A 800 -8.52 1.84 27.25
CA ILE A 800 -9.28 0.63 27.63
C ILE A 800 -10.04 0.12 26.41
N ASP A 801 -9.83 -1.15 26.03
CA ASP A 801 -10.50 -1.82 24.90
C ASP A 801 -10.45 -0.97 23.62
N MET A 802 -9.23 -0.80 23.09
CA MET A 802 -8.91 0.12 22.00
C MET A 802 -9.67 -0.18 20.69
N ASN A 803 -10.21 -1.40 20.53
CA ASN A 803 -11.01 -1.79 19.37
C ASN A 803 -12.44 -1.24 19.40
N LYS A 804 -12.92 -0.75 20.55
CA LYS A 804 -14.26 -0.16 20.70
C LYS A 804 -14.31 1.25 20.08
N MET A 805 -15.50 1.67 19.66
CA MET A 805 -15.78 3.05 19.26
C MET A 805 -15.62 4.02 20.45
N ILE A 806 -15.21 5.26 20.17
CA ILE A 806 -15.23 6.36 21.15
C ILE A 806 -16.69 6.67 21.49
N ASP A 807 -17.03 6.60 22.78
CA ASP A 807 -18.36 6.96 23.29
C ASP A 807 -18.46 8.51 23.31
N ASP A 808 -19.60 9.09 22.92
CA ASP A 808 -19.78 10.56 22.72
C ASP A 808 -18.73 11.22 21.81
N TYR A 809 -18.69 10.76 20.55
CA TYR A 809 -17.72 11.24 19.57
C TYR A 809 -17.82 12.75 19.28
N THR A 810 -19.01 13.35 19.37
CA THR A 810 -19.19 14.80 19.19
C THR A 810 -18.54 15.58 20.34
N GLY A 811 -18.71 15.12 21.59
CA GLY A 811 -17.98 15.66 22.73
C GLY A 811 -16.47 15.54 22.54
N PHE A 812 -15.98 14.40 22.04
CA PHE A 812 -14.56 14.19 21.78
C PHE A 812 -14.00 15.19 20.74
N GLN A 813 -14.73 15.43 19.64
CA GLN A 813 -14.35 16.42 18.63
C GLN A 813 -14.27 17.84 19.19
N MET A 814 -15.19 18.23 20.09
CA MET A 814 -15.12 19.51 20.78
C MET A 814 -13.91 19.58 21.72
N GLY A 815 -13.62 18.48 22.43
CA GLY A 815 -12.42 18.33 23.26
C GLY A 815 -11.12 18.54 22.48
N LEU A 816 -11.01 17.99 21.27
CA LEU A 816 -9.86 18.21 20.38
C LEU A 816 -9.65 19.70 20.07
N GLN A 817 -10.72 20.51 19.99
CA GLN A 817 -10.56 21.95 19.78
C GLN A 817 -9.88 22.65 20.96
N ARG A 818 -10.13 22.21 22.19
CA ARG A 818 -9.52 22.77 23.41
C ARG A 818 -8.00 22.63 23.44
N ILE A 819 -7.46 21.53 22.90
CA ILE A 819 -6.00 21.28 22.78
C ILE A 819 -5.26 22.44 22.10
N LYS A 820 -5.89 23.09 21.10
CA LYS A 820 -5.28 24.24 20.39
C LYS A 820 -5.15 25.46 21.28
N TYR A 821 -6.16 25.71 22.11
CA TYR A 821 -6.24 26.90 22.94
C TYR A 821 -5.52 26.71 24.27
N ALA A 822 -5.28 25.47 24.71
CA ALA A 822 -4.56 25.19 25.96
C ALA A 822 -3.17 25.85 26.01
N GLY A 823 -2.37 25.77 24.94
CA GLY A 823 -1.08 26.45 24.85
C GLY A 823 -1.22 27.98 24.82
N LEU A 824 -2.09 28.51 23.96
CA LEU A 824 -2.33 29.95 23.85
C LEU A 824 -2.83 30.58 25.15
N LEU A 825 -3.71 29.89 25.89
CA LEU A 825 -4.24 30.35 27.17
C LEU A 825 -3.14 30.35 28.24
N ALA A 826 -2.30 29.31 28.30
CA ALA A 826 -1.17 29.25 29.23
C ALA A 826 -0.13 30.35 28.96
N SER A 827 0.09 30.74 27.70
CA SER A 827 0.97 31.87 27.35
C SER A 827 0.36 33.25 27.70
N GLN A 828 -0.97 33.36 27.77
CA GLN A 828 -1.66 34.60 28.13
C GLN A 828 -1.70 34.82 29.65
N GLU A 829 -1.68 33.75 30.45
CA GLU A 829 -1.60 33.83 31.91
C GLU A 829 -0.27 34.47 32.40
N GLU A 830 0.83 34.38 31.64
CA GLU A 830 2.09 35.07 31.98
C GLU A 830 1.96 36.61 31.93
N THR A 831 1.18 37.14 30.99
CA THR A 831 0.96 38.60 30.91
C THR A 831 0.11 39.14 32.05
N SER A 832 -0.71 38.30 32.68
CA SER A 832 -1.51 38.69 33.85
C SER A 832 -0.76 38.52 35.17
N ASP A 833 0.08 37.50 35.30
CA ASP A 833 0.83 37.25 36.54
C ASP A 833 2.02 38.22 36.70
N GLU A 834 2.70 38.61 35.63
CA GLU A 834 3.70 39.70 35.68
C GLU A 834 3.05 41.06 36.02
N ALA A 835 1.83 41.31 35.56
CA ALA A 835 1.07 42.52 35.91
C ALA A 835 0.55 42.52 37.37
N HIS A 836 0.54 41.37 38.04
CA HIS A 836 0.15 41.23 39.44
C HIS A 836 1.33 41.29 40.42
N ILE A 837 2.54 40.95 39.99
CA ILE A 837 3.76 41.06 40.82
C ILE A 837 4.20 42.53 40.96
N ASP A 838 4.01 43.36 39.92
CA ASP A 838 4.35 44.80 39.96
C ASP A 838 3.34 45.68 40.73
N LYS A 839 2.19 45.13 41.15
CA LYS A 839 1.16 45.87 41.92
C LYS A 839 1.17 45.61 43.43
N SER A 840 1.98 44.68 43.92
CA SER A 840 2.10 44.37 45.36
C SER A 840 3.33 44.96 46.04
N ALA A 841 4.18 45.71 45.33
CA ALA A 841 5.43 46.24 45.86
C ALA A 841 5.56 47.77 45.67
N SER A 842 4.58 48.56 46.10
CA SER A 842 4.77 50.00 46.32
C SER A 842 3.68 50.63 47.20
N SER A 843 3.85 50.58 48.52
CA SER A 843 3.20 51.53 49.44
C SER A 843 3.98 51.62 50.76
N GLU A 844 4.64 52.76 50.97
CA GLU A 844 5.25 53.37 52.17
C GLU A 844 6.56 54.05 51.71
N GLU A 845 6.88 55.34 51.88
CA GLU A 845 6.30 56.51 52.55
C GLU A 845 6.92 57.77 51.88
N LEU A 846 6.17 58.87 51.81
CA LEU A 846 6.60 60.27 51.60
C LEU A 846 7.30 60.81 52.88
N PRO A 847 7.96 62.00 52.97
CA PRO A 847 7.77 63.26 52.19
C PRO A 847 9.11 63.95 51.79
N ASP A 848 9.22 65.04 51.03
CA ASP A 848 8.67 66.38 51.22
C ASP A 848 8.91 67.29 49.97
N GLU A 849 7.98 68.23 49.77
CA GLU A 849 8.09 69.60 49.19
C GLU A 849 9.38 70.01 48.41
N THR A 850 9.41 70.61 47.21
CA THR A 850 8.65 71.78 46.69
C THR A 850 9.14 72.15 45.26
N GLN A 851 8.34 72.97 44.55
CA GLN A 851 8.66 73.89 43.43
C GLN A 851 8.66 73.39 41.96
N ILE A 852 7.44 73.41 41.40
CA ILE A 852 6.98 74.21 40.23
C ILE A 852 8.07 74.94 39.42
N ASP A 853 8.23 74.61 38.13
CA ASP A 853 7.90 75.57 37.05
C ASP A 853 7.61 74.92 35.68
N LYS A 854 6.76 75.61 34.91
CA LYS A 854 6.08 75.21 33.66
C LYS A 854 6.85 75.60 32.38
N PHE A 855 6.30 75.13 31.24
CA PHE A 855 6.40 75.57 29.83
C PHE A 855 7.36 74.74 28.95
N VAL A 856 6.94 73.95 27.94
CA VAL A 856 6.11 74.15 26.71
C VAL A 856 7.00 74.05 25.45
N VAL A 857 6.72 73.01 24.65
CA VAL A 857 6.50 72.97 23.19
C VAL A 857 7.65 73.22 22.19
N ASP A 858 7.83 72.17 21.37
CA ASP A 858 8.12 72.05 19.92
C ASP A 858 9.50 72.14 19.25
N GLU A 859 9.56 71.28 18.22
CA GLU A 859 10.23 71.37 16.92
C GLU A 859 11.65 70.81 16.69
N GLN A 860 11.64 69.62 16.05
CA GLN A 860 12.33 69.25 14.80
C GLN A 860 13.83 68.82 14.77
N PRO A 861 14.25 68.07 13.71
CA PRO A 861 15.05 66.84 13.82
C PRO A 861 16.49 66.91 13.24
N GLN A 862 17.34 65.92 13.55
CA GLN A 862 18.54 65.51 12.78
C GLN A 862 18.96 64.08 13.19
N VAL A 863 18.96 63.07 12.30
CA VAL A 863 20.03 62.57 11.39
C VAL A 863 21.27 61.99 12.09
N VAL A 864 21.49 60.67 11.99
CA VAL A 864 22.78 59.92 11.90
C VAL A 864 22.48 58.48 11.34
N SER A 865 22.65 58.16 10.04
CA SER A 865 23.72 57.36 9.36
C SER A 865 24.23 56.11 10.11
N GLU A 866 24.51 54.90 9.61
CA GLU A 866 24.61 54.15 8.33
C GLU A 866 25.09 52.70 8.76
N PRO A 867 25.36 51.69 7.90
CA PRO A 867 24.60 51.10 6.80
C PRO A 867 24.56 49.54 6.82
N VAL A 868 23.78 48.97 5.89
CA VAL A 868 23.63 47.54 5.55
C VAL A 868 24.32 47.27 4.20
N PRO A 869 24.95 46.10 3.94
CA PRO A 869 25.44 45.78 2.60
C PRO A 869 24.42 44.94 1.80
N THR A 870 24.27 45.31 0.53
CA THR A 870 23.52 44.61 -0.53
C THR A 870 24.48 44.01 -1.57
N THR A 871 23.93 43.12 -2.37
CA THR A 871 24.50 42.23 -3.40
C THR A 871 25.12 42.90 -4.65
N SER A 872 25.85 42.04 -5.39
CA SER A 872 26.09 41.96 -6.85
C SER A 872 27.32 42.65 -7.45
N GLU A 873 28.21 41.83 -8.04
CA GLU A 873 28.71 41.89 -9.43
C GLU A 873 29.82 40.82 -9.61
N VAL A 874 29.74 39.99 -10.66
CA VAL A 874 30.88 39.18 -11.14
C VAL A 874 30.94 39.31 -12.65
N GLU A 875 32.04 39.89 -13.10
CA GLU A 875 32.43 40.08 -14.49
C GLU A 875 32.90 38.79 -15.17
N THR A 876 32.70 38.80 -16.47
CA THR A 876 33.18 37.95 -17.55
C THR A 876 34.70 37.88 -17.66
N THR A 877 35.25 36.70 -17.98
CA THR A 877 36.49 36.57 -18.77
C THR A 877 36.41 35.37 -19.71
N GLU A 878 36.58 35.64 -21.01
CA GLU A 878 36.85 34.68 -22.08
C GLU A 878 38.29 34.11 -21.96
N VAL A 879 38.57 32.97 -22.62
CA VAL A 879 39.72 32.77 -23.55
C VAL A 879 39.89 31.29 -23.96
N SER A 880 39.71 31.09 -25.28
CA SER A 880 40.42 30.25 -26.27
C SER A 880 40.48 28.70 -26.23
N ASP A 881 40.11 28.17 -27.41
CA ASP A 881 40.55 26.93 -28.06
C ASP A 881 42.05 26.59 -27.97
N ASN A 882 42.38 25.31 -27.86
CA ASN A 882 43.25 24.66 -28.87
C ASN A 882 43.36 23.13 -28.74
N SER A 883 43.50 22.54 -29.93
CA SER A 883 43.56 21.12 -30.26
C SER A 883 44.96 20.48 -30.21
N ALA A 884 44.96 19.15 -30.13
CA ALA A 884 45.84 18.19 -30.83
C ALA A 884 47.22 17.77 -30.25
N ASN A 885 47.30 16.44 -30.06
CA ASN A 885 48.40 15.51 -30.42
C ASN A 885 49.83 15.72 -29.90
N SER A 886 50.38 14.69 -29.24
CA SER A 886 51.34 13.76 -29.88
C SER A 886 51.81 12.59 -28.98
N ASN A 887 51.83 11.38 -29.59
CA ASN A 887 52.86 10.31 -29.65
C ASN A 887 53.70 9.94 -28.39
N LYS A 888 54.18 8.70 -28.17
CA LYS A 888 54.15 7.35 -28.76
C LYS A 888 55.01 6.49 -27.80
N THR A 889 54.62 5.26 -27.48
CA THR A 889 55.55 4.10 -27.50
C THR A 889 54.78 2.78 -27.42
N ARG A 890 54.99 1.93 -28.42
CA ARG A 890 54.46 0.56 -28.56
C ARG A 890 55.57 -0.43 -28.18
N LYS A 891 55.24 -1.52 -27.46
CA LYS A 891 55.35 -2.92 -27.95
C LYS A 891 54.75 -3.94 -26.95
N PRO A 892 54.36 -5.17 -27.41
CA PRO A 892 53.35 -6.03 -26.80
C PRO A 892 53.87 -7.39 -26.27
N ARG A 893 53.07 -8.13 -25.49
CA ARG A 893 53.15 -9.61 -25.28
C ARG A 893 51.76 -10.12 -24.85
N ARG A 894 51.02 -10.82 -25.72
CA ARG A 894 50.95 -12.29 -25.99
C ARG A 894 49.95 -13.03 -25.10
N ARG A 895 48.87 -13.48 -25.75
CA ARG A 895 47.94 -14.56 -25.37
C ARG A 895 48.68 -15.87 -25.10
N GLN A 896 48.18 -16.66 -24.15
CA GLN A 896 48.20 -18.12 -24.21
C GLN A 896 46.83 -18.67 -23.81
N GLU A 897 46.23 -19.38 -24.77
CA GLU A 897 45.18 -20.38 -24.58
C GLU A 897 45.80 -21.70 -24.08
N LYS A 898 44.99 -22.48 -23.33
CA LYS A 898 44.83 -23.95 -23.37
C LYS A 898 43.78 -24.30 -22.29
N ARG A 899 42.52 -24.62 -22.59
CA ARG A 899 41.97 -25.89 -23.13
C ARG A 899 42.58 -27.14 -22.48
N ALA A 900 41.78 -27.85 -21.69
CA ALA A 900 40.96 -28.98 -22.16
C ALA A 900 39.70 -29.06 -21.30
#